data_AF-A0AAW5IBH0-F1
#
_entry.id   AF-A0AAW5IBH0-F1
#
_cell.length_a   1.000
_cell.length_b   1.000
_cell.length_c   1.000
_cell.angle_alpha   90.00
_cell.angle_beta   90.00
_cell.angle_gamma   90.00
#
_symmetry.space_group_name_H-M   'P 1'
#
loop_
_entity.id
_entity.type
_entity.pdbx_description
1 polymer ?
#
loop_
_entity_poly.entity_id
_entity_poly.type
_entity_poly.pdbx_seq_one_letter_code
_entity_poly.pdbx_strand_id
1 'polypeptide(L)'
;MKKKQLHKPNWAVTMLLLVMAILMPYGGAWAQTPKRPASGDGKVDSPYKISTAAELAWFRDQVNSGYTTISATLTKDIDLAEFCHAKDGTKYTKEVSWTPIGNSDNIENMYQGTFDGNGKTIRNLYINDISEFIGIPCEAGFFGYAEKGSIKNITFDNAKVKTTADDYRTGILVGVAGSCIENIKILANCSVEGKNYVGGIAGMASGDIGNCENHAKVNGANVVGGIVGNYWQSVKSIISCANYGVVTGSEECVGGIAGYFNSGTIQNCANYGDITGADFVGNLIGDGYICNLNNVLGTGNVIATSDTESAGLLVGRIQDSSSTASGILAYNSSAKLTINKIEQTGNAVKAIGKGSLTYPAGKNEADVVKAFTAEQLNSGEVAYLLNGSKSEGELAWYQKLGTDAYPVLVAEEGNTVYNGTFNYCDGTASSYSNSSSDSELIHVASATITSPEFDSAKHIYHMGCRNEGCTLHKYFADADGTLEAKAEDGKFYVKDLILTDDASLAINTQAKFTVKDLQYSRQLTEGQTGYVTLCLPFDIKAADVAGAEKCYPVGDMMIHMPTNDASVLKFVLMLDEQTVIKAGTPMIVKLGAEGTAQKLVATAQNVEYNANFFANPAAKSLTLRDWDGKSGMMPICHDLASATIGGVYTATTLGTGSYSLREGGKFGVHEGELSPYRVYLNIQTSQSAPSRAMMFSIGMPDDSSTTGIRIINMADGMQTGSSVKSAAIYTLEGQRVNGTPGKGIYIKNGKKFIVK
;
A
#
# COMPACT_ATOMS: atom_id res chain seq x y z
N MET A 1 -60.04 30.70 -56.81
CA MET A 1 -59.61 31.68 -55.79
C MET A 1 -59.66 31.02 -54.41
N LYS A 2 -58.52 30.58 -53.88
CA LYS A 2 -58.38 30.07 -52.50
C LYS A 2 -57.89 31.22 -51.62
N LYS A 3 -58.72 31.73 -50.71
CA LYS A 3 -58.28 32.64 -49.63
C LYS A 3 -58.14 31.83 -48.33
N LYS A 4 -56.88 31.65 -47.90
CA LYS A 4 -56.52 31.12 -46.58
C LYS A 4 -56.97 32.14 -45.51
N GLN A 5 -57.68 31.66 -44.49
CA GLN A 5 -57.88 32.40 -43.25
C GLN A 5 -56.56 32.37 -42.46
N LEU A 6 -55.99 33.54 -42.19
CA LEU A 6 -54.91 33.74 -41.24
C LEU A 6 -55.53 33.80 -39.83
N HIS A 7 -55.15 32.88 -38.95
CA HIS A 7 -55.43 32.97 -37.51
C HIS A 7 -54.68 34.19 -36.93
N LYS A 8 -55.40 35.02 -36.18
CA LYS A 8 -54.82 36.08 -35.35
C LYS A 8 -54.07 35.44 -34.17
N PRO A 9 -52.81 35.80 -33.88
CA PRO A 9 -52.13 35.30 -32.69
C PRO A 9 -52.61 36.06 -31.45
N ASN A 10 -52.90 35.32 -30.38
CA ASN A 10 -53.34 35.82 -29.08
C ASN A 10 -52.21 36.60 -28.38
N TRP A 11 -52.10 37.90 -28.66
CA TRP A 11 -51.11 38.79 -28.05
C TRP A 11 -51.18 38.83 -26.51
N ALA A 12 -52.35 38.57 -25.94
CA ALA A 12 -52.58 38.59 -24.50
C ALA A 12 -51.95 37.38 -23.77
N VAL A 13 -51.84 36.22 -24.44
CA VAL A 13 -51.24 35.01 -23.83
C VAL A 13 -49.72 35.10 -23.87
N THR A 14 -49.15 35.67 -24.93
CA THR A 14 -47.70 35.91 -25.05
C THR A 14 -47.22 36.99 -24.08
N MET A 15 -48.04 38.02 -23.81
CA MET A 15 -47.69 39.09 -22.88
C MET A 15 -47.82 38.64 -21.40
N LEU A 16 -48.75 37.74 -21.06
CA LEU A 16 -48.85 37.18 -19.71
C LEU A 16 -47.68 36.23 -19.39
N LEU A 17 -47.21 35.46 -20.37
CA LEU A 17 -46.00 34.63 -20.25
C LEU A 17 -44.72 35.47 -20.18
N LEU A 18 -44.67 36.62 -20.86
CA LEU A 18 -43.53 37.55 -20.74
C LEU A 18 -43.51 38.28 -19.39
N VAL A 19 -44.66 38.66 -18.83
CA VAL A 19 -44.75 39.32 -17.52
C VAL A 19 -44.46 38.35 -16.37
N MET A 20 -44.82 37.07 -16.48
CA MET A 20 -44.37 36.05 -15.52
C MET A 20 -42.86 35.73 -15.63
N ALA A 21 -42.24 35.91 -16.79
CA ALA A 21 -40.79 35.77 -16.95
C ALA A 21 -39.99 36.99 -16.43
N ILE A 22 -40.63 38.17 -16.33
CA ILE A 22 -40.02 39.41 -15.82
C ILE A 22 -40.21 39.58 -14.29
N LEU A 23 -41.10 38.80 -13.67
CA LEU A 23 -41.31 38.76 -12.21
C LEU A 23 -40.58 37.61 -11.49
N MET A 24 -39.86 36.76 -12.21
CA MET A 24 -38.89 35.87 -11.58
C MET A 24 -37.64 36.69 -11.25
N PRO A 25 -37.10 36.63 -10.02
CA PRO A 25 -35.80 37.21 -9.72
C PRO A 25 -34.76 36.49 -10.59
N TYR A 26 -34.42 37.11 -11.72
CA TYR A 26 -33.26 36.76 -12.52
C TYR A 26 -32.01 37.17 -11.74
N GLY A 27 -31.60 36.29 -10.84
CA GLY A 27 -30.44 36.46 -9.97
C GLY A 27 -29.82 35.12 -9.60
N GLY A 28 -28.96 34.60 -10.47
CA GLY A 28 -27.97 33.57 -10.14
C GLY A 28 -28.46 32.12 -10.28
N ALA A 29 -27.65 31.30 -10.94
CA ALA A 29 -27.88 29.88 -11.13
C ALA A 29 -27.78 29.11 -9.79
N TRP A 30 -28.78 28.27 -9.48
CA TRP A 30 -28.78 27.17 -8.50
C TRP A 30 -28.41 27.44 -7.02
N ALA A 31 -29.11 28.35 -6.32
CA ALA A 31 -29.22 28.21 -4.86
C ALA A 31 -30.34 27.21 -4.55
N GLN A 32 -30.02 26.03 -4.00
CA GLN A 32 -31.06 25.11 -3.55
C GLN A 32 -31.88 25.74 -2.43
N THR A 33 -33.20 25.65 -2.51
CA THR A 33 -34.08 26.16 -1.45
C THR A 33 -33.97 25.29 -0.20
N PRO A 34 -33.91 25.88 1.01
CA PRO A 34 -33.99 25.15 2.27
C PRO A 34 -35.15 24.15 2.26
N LYS A 35 -34.91 22.93 2.76
CA LYS A 35 -35.89 21.83 2.75
C LYS A 35 -36.02 21.23 4.14
N ARG A 36 -37.25 21.05 4.63
CA ARG A 36 -37.46 20.38 5.93
C ARG A 36 -36.93 18.93 5.93
N PRO A 37 -36.19 18.50 6.96
CA PRO A 37 -35.81 17.10 7.16
C PRO A 37 -37.01 16.15 7.17
N ALA A 38 -36.86 14.97 6.58
CA ALA A 38 -37.95 13.99 6.47
C ALA A 38 -38.25 13.23 7.78
N SER A 39 -37.34 13.27 8.76
CA SER A 39 -37.44 12.51 10.01
C SER A 39 -36.94 13.34 11.21
N GLY A 40 -37.50 13.03 12.38
CA GLY A 40 -37.30 13.75 13.64
C GLY A 40 -38.33 14.87 13.82
N ASP A 41 -38.63 15.21 15.08
CA ASP A 41 -39.50 16.34 15.43
C ASP A 41 -38.72 17.51 16.07
N GLY A 42 -37.41 17.37 16.20
CA GLY A 42 -36.51 18.39 16.75
C GLY A 42 -36.37 18.33 18.26
N LYS A 43 -36.98 17.38 18.96
CA LYS A 43 -36.68 17.16 20.38
C LYS A 43 -35.34 16.45 20.57
N VAL A 44 -34.81 16.48 21.78
CA VAL A 44 -33.53 15.82 22.12
C VAL A 44 -33.60 14.31 21.91
N ASP A 45 -34.74 13.68 22.21
CA ASP A 45 -35.00 12.25 22.03
C ASP A 45 -35.40 11.87 20.59
N SER A 46 -35.85 12.83 19.79
CA SER A 46 -36.19 12.65 18.37
C SER A 46 -35.67 13.82 17.51
N PRO A 47 -34.32 13.99 17.44
CA PRO A 47 -33.73 15.12 16.76
C PRO A 47 -33.93 15.03 15.24
N TYR A 48 -33.97 16.19 14.57
CA TYR A 48 -34.05 16.24 13.12
C TYR A 48 -32.87 15.51 12.47
N LYS A 49 -33.16 14.61 11.53
CA LYS A 49 -32.15 13.82 10.82
C LYS A 49 -31.75 14.52 9.52
N ILE A 50 -30.57 15.10 9.51
CA ILE A 50 -30.07 15.93 8.40
C ILE A 50 -29.15 15.07 7.52
N SER A 51 -29.40 15.07 6.22
CA SER A 51 -28.65 14.27 5.24
C SER A 51 -28.16 15.08 4.04
N THR A 52 -28.57 16.35 3.94
CA THR A 52 -28.27 17.25 2.82
C THR A 52 -28.05 18.68 3.32
N ALA A 53 -27.35 19.50 2.52
CA ALA A 53 -27.13 20.90 2.83
C ALA A 53 -28.43 21.74 2.86
N ALA A 54 -29.40 21.41 2.02
CA ALA A 54 -30.72 22.05 2.03
C ALA A 54 -31.49 21.78 3.33
N GLU A 55 -31.36 20.58 3.91
CA GLU A 55 -31.92 20.24 5.21
C GLU A 55 -31.24 20.99 6.36
N LEU A 56 -29.92 21.16 6.27
CA LEU A 56 -29.16 21.94 7.23
C LEU A 56 -29.48 23.44 7.16
N ALA A 57 -29.62 23.98 5.95
CA ALA A 57 -30.05 25.36 5.75
C ALA A 57 -31.45 25.61 6.34
N TRP A 58 -32.39 24.66 6.17
CA TRP A 58 -33.70 24.76 6.80
C TRP A 58 -33.61 24.77 8.33
N PHE A 59 -32.79 23.89 8.91
CA PHE A 59 -32.58 23.84 10.35
C PHE A 59 -32.05 25.18 10.89
N ARG A 60 -31.01 25.73 10.24
CA ARG A 60 -30.49 27.07 10.54
C ARG A 60 -31.60 28.11 10.53
N ASP A 61 -32.41 28.15 9.48
CA ASP A 61 -33.47 29.15 9.33
C ASP A 61 -34.54 29.03 10.41
N GLN A 62 -34.85 27.80 10.88
CA GLN A 62 -35.76 27.61 12.01
C GLN A 62 -35.18 28.14 13.33
N VAL A 63 -33.92 27.83 13.62
CA VAL A 63 -33.24 28.34 14.83
C VAL A 63 -33.23 29.87 14.82
N ASN A 64 -32.84 30.47 13.69
CA ASN A 64 -32.78 31.93 13.53
C ASN A 64 -34.17 32.59 13.43
N SER A 65 -35.25 31.80 13.39
CA SER A 65 -36.64 32.28 13.51
C SER A 65 -37.21 32.11 14.93
N GLY A 66 -36.37 31.77 15.91
CA GLY A 66 -36.75 31.66 17.33
C GLY A 66 -37.00 30.24 17.83
N TYR A 67 -36.90 29.19 16.99
CA TYR A 67 -37.00 27.80 17.44
C TYR A 67 -35.66 27.30 18.00
N THR A 68 -35.14 27.95 19.03
CA THR A 68 -33.74 27.79 19.49
C THR A 68 -33.42 26.48 20.21
N THR A 69 -34.44 25.74 20.65
CA THR A 69 -34.30 24.49 21.42
C THR A 69 -34.34 23.23 20.55
N ILE A 70 -34.57 23.37 19.24
CA ILE A 70 -34.62 22.21 18.35
C ILE A 70 -33.23 21.55 18.23
N SER A 71 -33.21 20.23 18.15
CA SER A 71 -32.01 19.41 18.08
C SER A 71 -31.90 18.72 16.73
N ALA A 72 -30.66 18.43 16.31
CA ALA A 72 -30.38 17.76 15.04
C ALA A 72 -29.26 16.72 15.17
N THR A 73 -29.32 15.71 14.30
CA THR A 73 -28.26 14.73 14.09
C THR A 73 -27.93 14.62 12.61
N LEU A 74 -26.65 14.72 12.26
CA LEU A 74 -26.21 14.42 10.88
C LEU A 74 -26.25 12.91 10.62
N THR A 75 -26.71 12.55 9.44
CA THR A 75 -26.76 11.15 8.97
C THR A 75 -25.81 10.91 7.80
N LYS A 76 -25.36 11.98 7.15
CA LYS A 76 -24.38 11.98 6.06
C LYS A 76 -23.46 13.18 6.23
N ASP A 77 -22.33 13.12 5.56
CA ASP A 77 -21.50 14.30 5.33
C ASP A 77 -22.29 15.36 4.55
N ILE A 78 -22.02 16.63 4.85
CA ILE A 78 -22.71 17.78 4.27
C ILE A 78 -21.71 18.67 3.55
N ASP A 79 -22.00 19.02 2.29
CA ASP A 79 -21.22 19.98 1.52
C ASP A 79 -22.00 21.29 1.39
N LEU A 80 -21.44 22.38 1.91
CA LEU A 80 -22.06 23.69 1.93
C LEU A 80 -21.78 24.54 0.68
N ALA A 81 -21.05 24.05 -0.32
CA ALA A 81 -20.64 24.85 -1.48
C ALA A 81 -21.80 25.52 -2.25
N GLU A 82 -22.99 24.92 -2.26
CA GLU A 82 -24.19 25.52 -2.88
C GLU A 82 -24.86 26.61 -2.02
N PHE A 83 -24.51 26.70 -0.73
CA PHE A 83 -25.11 27.62 0.25
C PHE A 83 -24.16 28.71 0.73
N CYS A 84 -22.85 28.48 0.65
CA CYS A 84 -21.83 29.48 0.91
C CYS A 84 -20.56 29.18 0.08
N HIS A 85 -19.98 30.22 -0.51
CA HIS A 85 -18.78 30.12 -1.33
C HIS A 85 -18.17 31.50 -1.60
N ALA A 86 -16.85 31.52 -1.79
CA ALA A 86 -16.16 32.65 -2.35
C ALA A 86 -16.65 32.95 -3.78
N LYS A 87 -16.47 34.19 -4.23
CA LYS A 87 -16.71 34.56 -5.63
C LYS A 87 -15.88 33.69 -6.58
N ASP A 88 -16.53 32.97 -7.50
CA ASP A 88 -15.87 32.22 -8.57
C ASP A 88 -16.04 32.95 -9.91
N GLY A 89 -14.96 33.60 -10.37
CA GLY A 89 -14.93 34.32 -11.64
C GLY A 89 -15.06 33.43 -12.88
N THR A 90 -14.84 32.12 -12.76
CA THR A 90 -14.97 31.15 -13.87
C THR A 90 -16.40 30.65 -14.02
N LYS A 91 -17.15 30.58 -12.91
CA LYS A 91 -18.57 30.19 -12.87
C LYS A 91 -19.52 31.38 -12.78
N TYR A 92 -18.98 32.61 -12.73
CA TYR A 92 -19.73 33.86 -12.54
C TYR A 92 -20.68 33.84 -11.33
N THR A 93 -20.29 33.15 -10.25
CA THR A 93 -21.08 33.13 -9.01
C THR A 93 -20.73 34.35 -8.15
N LYS A 94 -21.75 34.91 -7.48
CA LYS A 94 -21.52 35.94 -6.46
C LYS A 94 -20.97 35.27 -5.21
N GLU A 95 -20.22 36.03 -4.41
CA GLU A 95 -19.83 35.58 -3.08
C GLU A 95 -21.07 35.45 -2.20
N VAL A 96 -21.13 34.37 -1.42
CA VAL A 96 -22.20 34.10 -0.45
C VAL A 96 -21.57 33.58 0.83
N SER A 97 -21.72 34.33 1.93
CA SER A 97 -21.28 33.91 3.25
C SER A 97 -22.36 33.07 3.94
N TRP A 98 -21.93 32.09 4.73
CA TRP A 98 -22.82 31.33 5.60
C TRP A 98 -23.41 32.24 6.68
N THR A 99 -24.73 32.22 6.83
CA THR A 99 -25.40 32.81 7.99
C THR A 99 -25.24 31.87 9.18
N PRO A 100 -24.66 32.29 10.31
CA PRO A 100 -24.47 31.42 11.47
C PRO A 100 -25.80 30.89 12.04
N ILE A 101 -25.77 29.67 12.59
CA ILE A 101 -26.89 29.12 13.37
C ILE A 101 -26.90 29.77 14.76
N GLY A 102 -28.04 30.30 15.18
CA GLY A 102 -28.14 31.12 16.37
C GLY A 102 -27.42 32.46 16.20
N ASN A 103 -27.83 33.22 15.18
CA ASN A 103 -27.23 34.50 14.85
C ASN A 103 -27.58 35.59 15.89
N SER A 104 -26.79 36.66 15.92
CA SER A 104 -27.02 37.80 16.82
C SER A 104 -27.97 38.86 16.29
N ASP A 105 -28.69 38.59 15.20
CA ASP A 105 -29.74 39.51 14.73
C ASP A 105 -30.79 39.77 15.84
N ASN A 106 -30.97 38.81 16.75
CA ASN A 106 -31.81 38.93 17.94
C ASN A 106 -31.22 38.10 19.09
N ILE A 107 -31.22 38.65 20.31
CA ILE A 107 -30.85 37.93 21.54
C ILE A 107 -31.69 36.66 21.76
N GLU A 108 -32.89 36.60 21.20
CA GLU A 108 -33.78 35.44 21.27
C GLU A 108 -33.37 34.28 20.34
N ASN A 109 -32.42 34.49 19.42
CA ASN A 109 -31.98 33.47 18.46
C ASN A 109 -30.87 32.55 18.98
N MET A 110 -30.35 32.80 20.18
CA MET A 110 -29.27 32.01 20.79
C MET A 110 -29.60 30.52 20.84
N TYR A 111 -28.77 29.69 20.21
CA TYR A 111 -29.03 28.27 20.09
C TYR A 111 -28.90 27.56 21.45
N GLN A 112 -29.88 26.70 21.77
CA GLN A 112 -30.00 26.02 23.05
C GLN A 112 -30.21 24.49 22.92
N GLY A 113 -30.38 23.99 21.69
CA GLY A 113 -30.57 22.57 21.40
C GLY A 113 -29.27 21.75 21.37
N THR A 114 -29.37 20.46 21.07
CA THR A 114 -28.22 19.58 20.83
C THR A 114 -28.00 19.38 19.33
N PHE A 115 -26.80 19.68 18.85
CA PHE A 115 -26.37 19.38 17.49
C PHE A 115 -25.31 18.27 17.51
N ASP A 116 -25.67 17.09 17.03
CA ASP A 116 -24.78 15.92 16.97
C ASP A 116 -24.36 15.64 15.52
N GLY A 117 -23.10 15.91 15.20
CA GLY A 117 -22.52 15.59 13.91
C GLY A 117 -22.40 14.09 13.64
N ASN A 118 -22.53 13.22 14.65
CA ASN A 118 -22.50 11.77 14.53
C ASN A 118 -21.29 11.26 13.72
N GLY A 119 -20.13 11.89 13.92
CA GLY A 119 -18.88 11.59 13.23
C GLY A 119 -18.87 11.97 11.75
N LYS A 120 -19.77 12.85 11.31
CA LYS A 120 -19.87 13.32 9.91
C LYS A 120 -19.05 14.57 9.67
N THR A 121 -18.72 14.76 8.40
CA THR A 121 -17.94 15.91 7.93
C THR A 121 -18.84 17.00 7.37
N ILE A 122 -18.58 18.26 7.75
CA ILE A 122 -19.11 19.46 7.10
C ILE A 122 -18.00 20.04 6.23
N ARG A 123 -18.26 20.14 4.92
CA ARG A 123 -17.31 20.62 3.92
C ARG A 123 -17.64 22.03 3.46
N ASN A 124 -16.60 22.78 3.10
CA ASN A 124 -16.71 24.04 2.36
C ASN A 124 -17.52 25.14 3.09
N LEU A 125 -17.50 25.13 4.43
CA LEU A 125 -18.02 26.26 5.19
C LEU A 125 -17.25 27.53 4.78
N TYR A 126 -17.96 28.56 4.36
CA TYR A 126 -17.36 29.81 3.93
C TYR A 126 -18.05 31.00 4.60
N ILE A 127 -17.27 31.81 5.31
CA ILE A 127 -17.69 33.07 5.91
C ILE A 127 -16.61 34.10 5.58
N ASN A 128 -17.01 35.16 4.90
CA ASN A 128 -16.19 36.34 4.66
C ASN A 128 -17.07 37.56 4.93
N ASP A 129 -16.97 38.12 6.13
CA ASP A 129 -17.90 39.16 6.58
C ASP A 129 -17.23 40.54 6.60
N ILE A 130 -17.69 41.43 5.70
CA ILE A 130 -17.16 42.78 5.55
C ILE A 130 -18.10 43.78 6.23
N SER A 131 -17.64 44.23 7.41
CA SER A 131 -17.83 45.55 8.02
C SER A 131 -19.17 46.27 7.82
N GLU A 132 -20.05 46.18 8.80
CA GLU A 132 -20.56 47.37 9.49
C GLU A 132 -21.14 46.93 10.84
N PHE A 133 -20.60 47.47 11.93
CA PHE A 133 -21.13 47.26 13.27
C PHE A 133 -22.55 47.83 13.33
N ILE A 134 -23.57 46.97 13.31
CA ILE A 134 -24.99 47.37 13.38
C ILE A 134 -25.50 47.57 14.82
N GLY A 135 -24.61 47.66 15.82
CA GLY A 135 -24.98 47.89 17.22
C GLY A 135 -25.29 46.65 18.05
N ILE A 136 -25.03 45.44 17.52
CA ILE A 136 -25.14 44.17 18.23
C ILE A 136 -23.79 43.44 18.10
N PRO A 137 -23.25 42.79 19.15
CA PRO A 137 -22.06 41.95 19.00
C PRO A 137 -22.33 40.86 17.96
N CYS A 138 -21.43 40.76 16.99
CA CYS A 138 -21.54 39.76 15.93
C CYS A 138 -20.63 38.58 16.23
N GLU A 139 -21.14 37.38 16.00
CA GLU A 139 -20.43 36.12 16.19
C GLU A 139 -20.31 35.39 14.86
N ALA A 140 -19.08 35.01 14.51
CA ALA A 140 -18.80 34.30 13.27
C ALA A 140 -18.37 32.86 13.55
N GLY A 141 -19.02 31.96 12.83
CA GLY A 141 -18.76 30.53 12.84
C GLY A 141 -19.90 29.76 12.20
N PHE A 142 -19.81 28.44 12.19
CA PHE A 142 -20.94 27.60 11.79
C PHE A 142 -22.18 27.90 12.67
N PHE A 143 -21.96 28.09 13.96
CA PHE A 143 -22.86 28.73 14.91
C PHE A 143 -22.39 30.16 15.23
N GLY A 144 -23.32 31.07 15.49
CA GLY A 144 -23.03 32.40 16.01
C GLY A 144 -22.86 32.30 17.52
N TYR A 145 -24.00 32.19 18.20
CA TYR A 145 -24.10 32.07 19.65
C TYR A 145 -24.85 30.78 20.04
N ALA A 146 -24.15 29.88 20.74
CA ALA A 146 -24.71 28.66 21.30
C ALA A 146 -24.73 28.77 22.83
N GLU A 147 -25.85 29.20 23.40
CA GLU A 147 -26.00 29.47 24.84
C GLU A 147 -26.02 28.19 25.67
N LYS A 148 -26.77 27.17 25.23
CA LYS A 148 -27.01 25.93 25.99
C LYS A 148 -26.95 24.70 25.08
N GLY A 149 -27.13 23.54 25.69
CA GLY A 149 -27.10 22.26 25.00
C GLY A 149 -25.68 21.80 24.72
N SER A 150 -25.50 21.09 23.62
CA SER A 150 -24.21 20.49 23.25
C SER A 150 -24.03 20.49 21.73
N ILE A 151 -22.82 20.84 21.28
CA ILE A 151 -22.41 20.71 19.88
C ILE A 151 -21.27 19.69 19.84
N LYS A 152 -21.47 18.57 19.14
CA LYS A 152 -20.51 17.46 19.22
C LYS A 152 -20.35 16.62 17.96
N ASN A 153 -19.26 15.87 17.89
CA ASN A 153 -19.00 14.81 16.88
C ASN A 153 -18.96 15.32 15.43
N ILE A 154 -18.29 16.44 15.17
CA ILE A 154 -18.23 17.08 13.84
C ILE A 154 -16.79 17.18 13.37
N THR A 155 -16.55 16.82 12.10
CA THR A 155 -15.30 17.18 11.41
C THR A 155 -15.55 18.32 10.42
N PHE A 156 -14.69 19.33 10.40
CA PHE A 156 -14.71 20.40 9.39
C PHE A 156 -13.57 20.23 8.39
N ASP A 157 -13.92 20.25 7.11
CA ASP A 157 -13.01 20.09 5.98
C ASP A 157 -13.15 21.28 5.03
N ASN A 158 -12.05 21.93 4.70
CA ASN A 158 -12.01 23.15 3.88
C ASN A 158 -12.92 24.29 4.38
N ALA A 159 -13.02 24.48 5.70
CA ALA A 159 -13.73 25.61 6.30
C ALA A 159 -12.87 26.89 6.27
N LYS A 160 -13.43 28.00 5.79
CA LYS A 160 -12.77 29.30 5.68
C LYS A 160 -13.63 30.34 6.38
N VAL A 161 -13.19 30.81 7.54
CA VAL A 161 -13.90 31.83 8.33
C VAL A 161 -13.04 33.07 8.48
N LYS A 162 -13.52 34.19 7.95
CA LYS A 162 -12.82 35.48 7.96
C LYS A 162 -13.76 36.61 8.38
N THR A 163 -13.31 37.40 9.34
CA THR A 163 -13.98 38.61 9.82
C THR A 163 -12.99 39.77 9.89
N THR A 164 -13.40 40.99 9.53
CA THR A 164 -12.53 42.17 9.57
C THR A 164 -12.87 43.16 10.69
N ALA A 165 -14.00 42.97 11.37
CA ALA A 165 -14.49 43.86 12.40
C ALA A 165 -13.88 43.57 13.78
N ASP A 166 -13.70 44.62 14.57
CA ASP A 166 -12.99 44.59 15.85
C ASP A 166 -13.71 43.73 16.90
N ASP A 167 -15.02 43.87 17.04
CA ASP A 167 -15.78 43.26 18.14
C ASP A 167 -16.34 41.86 17.83
N TYR A 168 -15.86 41.22 16.76
CA TYR A 168 -16.34 39.88 16.39
C TYR A 168 -15.67 38.80 17.24
N ARG A 169 -16.49 37.84 17.70
CA ARG A 169 -15.99 36.56 18.23
C ARG A 169 -16.03 35.55 17.11
N THR A 170 -14.87 34.97 16.80
CA THR A 170 -14.69 34.18 15.59
C THR A 170 -14.11 32.81 15.92
N GLY A 171 -14.82 31.76 15.51
CA GLY A 171 -14.32 30.39 15.50
C GLY A 171 -14.91 29.61 14.34
N ILE A 172 -14.27 28.52 13.91
CA ILE A 172 -14.83 27.73 12.79
C ILE A 172 -16.15 27.08 13.20
N LEU A 173 -16.19 26.51 14.41
CA LEU A 173 -17.42 25.93 14.93
C LEU A 173 -18.39 27.01 15.38
N VAL A 174 -17.93 27.95 16.20
CA VAL A 174 -18.81 28.86 16.91
C VAL A 174 -18.12 30.17 17.28
N GLY A 175 -18.83 31.30 17.21
CA GLY A 175 -18.28 32.54 17.74
C GLY A 175 -18.31 32.56 19.27
N VAL A 176 -19.47 32.35 19.90
CA VAL A 176 -19.60 32.25 21.36
C VAL A 176 -20.32 30.97 21.81
N ALA A 177 -19.70 30.23 22.74
CA ALA A 177 -20.25 29.01 23.30
C ALA A 177 -20.46 29.08 24.83
N GLY A 178 -21.72 29.17 25.25
CA GLY A 178 -22.14 28.73 26.59
C GLY A 178 -22.45 27.22 26.66
N SER A 179 -22.69 26.59 25.51
CA SER A 179 -22.90 25.15 25.37
C SER A 179 -21.65 24.31 25.64
N CYS A 180 -21.83 23.01 25.88
CA CYS A 180 -20.72 22.05 25.88
C CYS A 180 -20.25 21.75 24.44
N ILE A 181 -18.94 21.75 24.20
CA ILE A 181 -18.32 21.40 22.92
C ILE A 181 -17.55 20.08 23.12
N GLU A 182 -17.81 19.09 22.26
CA GLU A 182 -17.16 17.79 22.39
C GLU A 182 -16.83 17.14 21.05
N ASN A 183 -15.65 16.52 20.91
CA ASN A 183 -15.30 15.71 19.73
C ASN A 183 -15.44 16.50 18.41
N ILE A 184 -14.76 17.66 18.36
CA ILE A 184 -14.71 18.53 17.19
C ILE A 184 -13.33 18.43 16.57
N LYS A 185 -13.27 18.13 15.27
CA LYS A 185 -12.02 18.04 14.52
C LYS A 185 -12.00 19.04 13.38
N ILE A 186 -11.05 19.96 13.38
CA ILE A 186 -10.83 20.91 12.29
C ILE A 186 -9.60 20.46 11.49
N LEU A 187 -9.76 20.16 10.19
CA LEU A 187 -8.66 19.69 9.35
C LEU A 187 -7.70 20.81 8.90
N ALA A 188 -6.50 20.42 8.46
CA ALA A 188 -5.40 21.33 8.15
C ALA A 188 -5.66 22.29 6.97
N ASN A 189 -6.57 21.93 6.08
CA ASN A 189 -6.98 22.80 4.96
C ASN A 189 -8.00 23.87 5.37
N CYS A 190 -8.44 23.92 6.62
CA CYS A 190 -9.28 24.98 7.15
C CYS A 190 -8.45 26.22 7.56
N SER A 191 -9.10 27.36 7.76
CA SER A 191 -8.45 28.55 8.31
C SER A 191 -9.44 29.51 8.95
N VAL A 192 -9.00 30.18 10.02
CA VAL A 192 -9.74 31.26 10.68
C VAL A 192 -8.90 32.54 10.75
N GLU A 193 -9.54 33.67 10.45
CA GLU A 193 -8.95 35.00 10.49
C GLU A 193 -9.93 36.00 11.15
N GLY A 194 -9.49 36.70 12.19
CA GLY A 194 -10.29 37.72 12.88
C GLY A 194 -9.42 38.80 13.54
N LYS A 195 -10.01 39.57 14.48
CA LYS A 195 -9.28 40.63 15.21
C LYS A 195 -9.22 40.38 16.71
N ASN A 196 -10.29 40.56 17.48
CA ASN A 196 -10.17 40.58 18.94
C ASN A 196 -10.33 39.23 19.66
N TYR A 197 -11.27 38.36 19.26
CA TYR A 197 -11.52 37.09 19.96
C TYR A 197 -11.57 35.96 18.95
N VAL A 198 -10.41 35.34 18.70
CA VAL A 198 -10.26 34.36 17.63
C VAL A 198 -9.82 33.03 18.20
N GLY A 199 -10.62 31.99 17.98
CA GLY A 199 -10.24 30.61 18.25
C GLY A 199 -10.28 29.76 17.00
N GLY A 200 -9.45 28.71 16.92
CA GLY A 200 -9.62 27.69 15.88
C GLY A 200 -11.01 27.07 15.90
N ILE A 201 -11.53 26.78 17.10
CA ILE A 201 -12.85 26.18 17.30
C ILE A 201 -13.87 27.22 17.77
N ALA A 202 -13.57 27.95 18.85
CA ALA A 202 -14.49 28.91 19.45
C ALA A 202 -13.85 30.29 19.65
N GLY A 203 -14.50 31.37 19.24
CA GLY A 203 -14.00 32.73 19.57
C GLY A 203 -13.99 32.96 21.08
N MET A 204 -15.09 32.62 21.74
CA MET A 204 -15.28 32.76 23.18
C MET A 204 -16.06 31.56 23.73
N ALA A 205 -15.72 31.09 24.93
CA ALA A 205 -16.45 30.00 25.55
C ALA A 205 -16.55 30.12 27.08
N SER A 206 -17.65 29.61 27.63
CA SER A 206 -17.87 29.42 29.07
C SER A 206 -18.33 28.00 29.43
N GLY A 207 -18.61 27.15 28.44
CA GLY A 207 -18.91 25.73 28.63
C GLY A 207 -17.67 24.84 28.69
N ASP A 208 -17.89 23.53 28.90
CA ASP A 208 -16.82 22.53 28.80
C ASP A 208 -16.41 22.33 27.34
N ILE A 209 -15.10 22.21 27.09
CA ILE A 209 -14.54 21.89 25.77
C ILE A 209 -13.74 20.60 25.91
N GLY A 210 -14.21 19.52 25.29
CA GLY A 210 -13.65 18.17 25.43
C GLY A 210 -13.26 17.54 24.10
N ASN A 211 -12.16 16.78 24.06
CA ASN A 211 -11.83 15.90 22.93
C ASN A 211 -11.75 16.63 21.58
N CYS A 212 -11.20 17.84 21.55
CA CYS A 212 -11.22 18.69 20.36
C CYS A 212 -9.84 18.87 19.72
N GLU A 213 -9.78 18.87 18.40
CA GLU A 213 -8.56 19.06 17.62
C GLU A 213 -8.68 20.23 16.65
N ASN A 214 -7.69 21.12 16.66
CA ASN A 214 -7.52 22.13 15.62
C ASN A 214 -6.23 21.91 14.82
N HIS A 215 -6.36 21.64 13.52
CA HIS A 215 -5.23 21.63 12.58
C HIS A 215 -5.19 22.89 11.70
N ALA A 216 -6.20 23.75 11.79
CA ALA A 216 -6.30 24.95 10.97
C ALA A 216 -5.35 26.06 11.44
N LYS A 217 -4.88 26.87 10.49
CA LYS A 217 -4.19 28.11 10.81
C LYS A 217 -5.15 29.10 11.48
N VAL A 218 -4.73 29.69 12.60
CA VAL A 218 -5.49 30.70 13.35
C VAL A 218 -4.74 32.04 13.29
N ASN A 219 -5.38 33.06 12.72
CA ASN A 219 -4.83 34.42 12.69
C ASN A 219 -5.78 35.40 13.38
N GLY A 220 -5.25 36.18 14.33
CA GLY A 220 -5.98 37.25 14.99
C GLY A 220 -5.10 38.45 15.31
N ALA A 221 -5.64 39.39 16.07
CA ALA A 221 -4.89 40.53 16.62
C ALA A 221 -4.74 40.41 18.13
N ASN A 222 -5.82 40.56 18.90
CA ASN A 222 -5.79 40.76 20.35
C ASN A 222 -5.75 39.45 21.16
N VAL A 223 -6.88 38.72 21.24
CA VAL A 223 -7.00 37.49 22.03
C VAL A 223 -7.18 36.30 21.08
N VAL A 224 -6.11 35.51 20.93
CA VAL A 224 -6.03 34.46 19.92
C VAL A 224 -5.65 33.12 20.55
N GLY A 225 -6.47 32.10 20.31
CA GLY A 225 -6.27 30.74 20.79
C GLY A 225 -6.33 29.70 19.68
N GLY A 226 -5.52 28.64 19.75
CA GLY A 226 -5.66 27.52 18.82
C GLY A 226 -6.97 26.75 18.98
N ILE A 227 -7.48 26.63 20.22
CA ILE A 227 -8.80 26.04 20.51
C ILE A 227 -9.84 27.14 20.74
N VAL A 228 -9.59 28.00 21.74
CA VAL A 228 -10.52 29.06 22.16
C VAL A 228 -9.81 30.40 22.31
N GLY A 229 -10.36 31.47 21.75
CA GLY A 229 -9.80 32.82 21.97
C GLY A 229 -9.89 33.20 23.46
N ASN A 230 -11.11 33.37 23.95
CA ASN A 230 -11.38 33.84 25.31
C ASN A 230 -12.24 32.86 26.12
N TYR A 231 -11.71 32.35 27.23
CA TYR A 231 -12.43 31.48 28.16
C TYR A 231 -12.81 32.25 29.42
N TRP A 232 -14.08 32.57 29.65
CA TRP A 232 -14.46 33.71 30.50
C TRP A 232 -15.28 33.42 31.76
N GLN A 233 -15.79 32.21 31.98
CA GLN A 233 -16.49 31.87 33.23
C GLN A 233 -15.70 30.87 34.07
N SER A 234 -15.93 30.91 35.38
CA SER A 234 -15.32 30.01 36.35
C SER A 234 -16.07 28.68 36.45
N VAL A 235 -15.34 27.62 36.82
CA VAL A 235 -15.81 26.25 37.15
C VAL A 235 -15.76 25.21 36.01
N LYS A 236 -15.63 25.62 34.74
CA LYS A 236 -15.59 24.68 33.60
C LYS A 236 -14.15 24.32 33.17
N SER A 237 -14.03 23.31 32.31
CA SER A 237 -12.71 22.76 31.93
C SER A 237 -12.50 22.65 30.41
N ILE A 238 -11.25 22.73 29.99
CA ILE A 238 -10.77 22.35 28.66
C ILE A 238 -10.00 21.04 28.82
N ILE A 239 -10.52 19.94 28.27
CA ILE A 239 -10.02 18.59 28.55
C ILE A 239 -9.73 17.87 27.24
N SER A 240 -8.59 17.17 27.16
CA SER A 240 -8.26 16.30 26.02
C SER A 240 -8.32 17.05 24.67
N CYS A 241 -7.81 18.29 24.63
CA CYS A 241 -7.81 19.11 23.42
C CYS A 241 -6.40 19.32 22.86
N ALA A 242 -6.27 19.31 21.53
CA ALA A 242 -4.99 19.48 20.85
C ALA A 242 -5.04 20.54 19.75
N ASN A 243 -4.05 21.43 19.72
CA ASN A 243 -3.81 22.33 18.60
C ASN A 243 -2.54 21.93 17.84
N TYR A 244 -2.68 21.71 16.54
CA TYR A 244 -1.60 21.45 15.59
C TYR A 244 -1.35 22.63 14.65
N GLY A 245 -2.36 23.47 14.45
CA GLY A 245 -2.28 24.62 13.56
C GLY A 245 -1.40 25.75 14.12
N VAL A 246 -0.74 26.49 13.24
CA VAL A 246 0.00 27.70 13.63
C VAL A 246 -0.98 28.76 14.14
N VAL A 247 -0.65 29.39 15.27
CA VAL A 247 -1.45 30.46 15.89
C VAL A 247 -0.66 31.76 15.84
N THR A 248 -1.25 32.80 15.27
CA THR A 248 -0.61 34.11 15.11
C THR A 248 -1.53 35.22 15.60
N GLY A 249 -1.08 35.99 16.57
CA GLY A 249 -1.67 37.26 17.00
C GLY A 249 -0.69 38.42 16.82
N SER A 250 -1.20 39.61 16.53
CA SER A 250 -0.38 40.82 16.37
C SER A 250 -0.33 41.73 17.61
N GLU A 251 -1.12 41.43 18.65
CA GLU A 251 -1.30 42.25 19.85
C GLU A 251 -1.19 41.38 21.14
N GLU A 252 -2.08 41.55 22.12
CA GLU A 252 -1.85 41.15 23.52
C GLU A 252 -1.67 39.65 23.77
N CYS A 253 -2.73 38.84 23.63
CA CYS A 253 -2.81 37.50 24.22
C CYS A 253 -2.82 36.41 23.15
N VAL A 254 -1.78 35.58 23.09
CA VAL A 254 -1.73 34.45 22.14
C VAL A 254 -1.33 33.15 22.84
N GLY A 255 -2.17 32.13 22.68
CA GLY A 255 -1.91 30.78 23.18
C GLY A 255 -2.33 29.66 22.23
N GLY A 256 -1.69 28.51 22.30
CA GLY A 256 -2.05 27.35 21.48
C GLY A 256 -3.35 26.67 21.89
N ILE A 257 -3.74 26.73 23.16
CA ILE A 257 -5.05 26.27 23.63
C ILE A 257 -5.97 27.47 23.82
N ALA A 258 -5.58 28.42 24.66
CA ALA A 258 -6.37 29.60 25.00
C ALA A 258 -5.57 30.89 24.86
N GLY A 259 -6.14 31.91 24.23
CA GLY A 259 -5.55 33.25 24.24
C GLY A 259 -5.62 33.85 25.64
N TYR A 260 -6.85 33.99 26.16
CA TYR A 260 -7.13 34.38 27.53
C TYR A 260 -7.91 33.29 28.27
N PHE A 261 -7.46 32.94 29.46
CA PHE A 261 -8.10 31.93 30.31
C PHE A 261 -8.45 32.51 31.69
N ASN A 262 -9.73 32.75 31.95
CA ASN A 262 -10.19 33.34 33.20
C ASN A 262 -9.98 32.38 34.38
N SER A 263 -10.71 31.27 34.41
CA SER A 263 -10.50 30.26 35.44
C SER A 263 -11.04 28.90 35.07
N GLY A 264 -10.46 27.84 35.67
CA GLY A 264 -10.85 26.47 35.40
C GLY A 264 -9.65 25.53 35.31
N THR A 265 -9.86 24.38 34.70
CA THR A 265 -8.81 23.37 34.50
C THR A 265 -8.51 23.19 33.01
N ILE A 266 -7.23 23.19 32.65
CA ILE A 266 -6.75 22.67 31.37
C ILE A 266 -6.07 21.33 31.66
N GLN A 267 -6.68 20.25 31.18
CA GLN A 267 -6.26 18.88 31.49
C GLN A 267 -6.04 18.06 30.23
N ASN A 268 -4.95 17.31 30.16
CA ASN A 268 -4.66 16.43 29.02
C ASN A 268 -4.68 17.19 27.68
N CYS A 269 -4.16 18.41 27.67
CA CYS A 269 -4.18 19.25 26.46
C CYS A 269 -2.78 19.43 25.88
N ALA A 270 -2.72 19.58 24.56
CA ALA A 270 -1.47 19.70 23.82
C ALA A 270 -1.48 20.87 22.84
N ASN A 271 -0.36 21.57 22.72
CA ASN A 271 -0.11 22.41 21.56
C ASN A 271 1.19 22.01 20.85
N TYR A 272 1.04 21.62 19.59
CA TYR A 272 2.14 21.25 18.70
C TYR A 272 2.48 22.35 17.70
N GLY A 273 1.53 23.25 17.42
CA GLY A 273 1.70 24.36 16.47
C GLY A 273 2.58 25.49 17.03
N ASP A 274 3.31 26.16 16.14
CA ASP A 274 4.08 27.34 16.50
C ASP A 274 3.16 28.52 16.87
N ILE A 275 3.58 29.28 17.88
CA ILE A 275 2.85 30.43 18.43
C ILE A 275 3.63 31.71 18.17
N THR A 276 2.96 32.71 17.60
CA THR A 276 3.50 34.06 17.44
C THR A 276 2.54 35.09 18.03
N GLY A 277 3.02 35.95 18.92
CA GLY A 277 2.23 37.01 19.57
C GLY A 277 3.06 38.25 19.87
N ALA A 278 2.46 39.29 20.48
CA ALA A 278 3.21 40.48 20.90
C ALA A 278 3.59 40.46 22.39
N ASP A 279 2.63 40.41 23.31
CA ASP A 279 2.88 40.63 24.75
C ASP A 279 2.76 39.36 25.63
N PHE A 280 1.56 38.83 25.83
CA PHE A 280 1.30 37.62 26.61
C PHE A 280 1.27 36.40 25.69
N VAL A 281 2.43 35.78 25.52
CA VAL A 281 2.61 34.69 24.54
C VAL A 281 3.01 33.41 25.24
N GLY A 282 2.13 32.42 25.23
CA GLY A 282 2.42 31.10 25.78
C GLY A 282 2.15 29.99 24.78
N ASN A 283 2.85 28.88 24.92
CA ASN A 283 2.57 27.73 24.06
C ASN A 283 1.14 27.20 24.26
N LEU A 284 0.64 27.15 25.49
CA LEU A 284 -0.72 26.72 25.83
C LEU A 284 -1.65 27.91 26.10
N ILE A 285 -1.25 28.80 27.01
CA ILE A 285 -2.08 29.94 27.45
C ILE A 285 -1.30 31.24 27.24
N GLY A 286 -1.90 32.23 26.58
CA GLY A 286 -1.34 33.57 26.50
C GLY A 286 -1.36 34.27 27.87
N ASP A 287 -2.55 34.64 28.34
CA ASP A 287 -2.78 35.25 29.64
C ASP A 287 -3.83 34.47 30.45
N GLY A 288 -3.45 34.06 31.65
CA GLY A 288 -4.26 33.25 32.55
C GLY A 288 -4.54 33.96 33.86
N TYR A 289 -5.80 34.06 34.28
CA TYR A 289 -6.14 34.64 35.58
C TYR A 289 -5.95 33.62 36.72
N ILE A 290 -6.79 32.59 36.82
CA ILE A 290 -6.63 31.45 37.75
C ILE A 290 -6.57 30.13 36.96
N CYS A 291 -5.37 29.61 36.73
CA CYS A 291 -5.18 28.43 35.88
C CYS A 291 -4.87 27.19 36.69
N ASN A 292 -5.61 26.10 36.46
CA ASN A 292 -5.24 24.77 36.96
C ASN A 292 -4.76 23.92 35.79
N LEU A 293 -3.45 23.66 35.73
CA LEU A 293 -2.84 22.84 34.68
C LEU A 293 -2.62 21.41 35.16
N ASN A 294 -3.01 20.43 34.34
CA ASN A 294 -2.83 19.01 34.65
C ASN A 294 -2.46 18.21 33.40
N ASN A 295 -1.31 17.52 33.41
CA ASN A 295 -0.90 16.63 32.32
C ASN A 295 -0.99 17.30 30.94
N VAL A 296 -0.20 18.35 30.71
CA VAL A 296 -0.24 19.14 29.47
C VAL A 296 1.10 19.06 28.73
N LEU A 297 1.06 19.27 27.41
CA LEU A 297 2.24 19.20 26.54
C LEU A 297 2.34 20.40 25.60
N GLY A 298 3.48 21.10 25.59
CA GLY A 298 3.79 22.14 24.62
C GLY A 298 5.06 21.84 23.81
N THR A 299 4.94 21.66 22.48
CA THR A 299 6.11 21.36 21.63
C THR A 299 6.43 22.42 20.60
N GLY A 300 5.47 23.27 20.24
CA GLY A 300 5.66 24.36 19.27
C GLY A 300 6.60 25.47 19.76
N ASN A 301 7.22 26.19 18.83
CA ASN A 301 8.02 27.36 19.16
C ASN A 301 7.15 28.52 19.65
N VAL A 302 7.73 29.40 20.46
CA VAL A 302 7.05 30.60 20.98
C VAL A 302 7.83 31.85 20.55
N ILE A 303 7.16 32.73 19.81
CA ILE A 303 7.74 33.96 19.29
C ILE A 303 6.93 35.15 19.81
N ALA A 304 7.49 35.87 20.77
CA ALA A 304 7.02 37.20 21.17
C ALA A 304 7.72 38.27 20.32
N THR A 305 6.93 39.05 19.61
CA THR A 305 7.40 40.08 18.68
C THR A 305 7.73 41.39 19.38
N SER A 306 7.18 41.62 20.58
CA SER A 306 7.53 42.77 21.42
C SER A 306 8.61 42.42 22.45
N ASP A 307 9.16 43.44 23.09
CA ASP A 307 10.03 43.28 24.25
C ASP A 307 9.15 43.07 25.50
N THR A 308 8.97 41.81 25.89
CA THR A 308 8.08 41.41 26.98
C THR A 308 8.74 40.37 27.87
N GLU A 309 8.42 40.42 29.16
CA GLU A 309 8.80 39.39 30.14
C GLU A 309 7.75 38.27 30.26
N SER A 310 6.62 38.39 29.55
CA SER A 310 5.44 37.53 29.67
C SER A 310 5.37 36.46 28.59
N ALA A 311 6.50 36.08 28.00
CA ALA A 311 6.58 34.99 27.03
C ALA A 311 7.09 33.71 27.70
N GLY A 312 6.42 32.58 27.48
CA GLY A 312 6.80 31.29 28.10
C GLY A 312 6.51 30.08 27.22
N LEU A 313 7.31 29.01 27.38
CA LEU A 313 7.17 27.76 26.63
C LEU A 313 5.93 26.93 27.01
N LEU A 314 5.16 27.34 28.03
CA LEU A 314 3.86 26.79 28.38
C LEU A 314 2.83 27.91 28.58
N VAL A 315 3.12 28.88 29.43
CA VAL A 315 2.19 29.97 29.75
C VAL A 315 2.91 31.31 29.65
N GLY A 316 2.26 32.30 29.02
CA GLY A 316 2.78 33.65 28.94
C GLY A 316 2.75 34.35 30.30
N ARG A 317 1.55 34.67 30.78
CA ARG A 317 1.33 35.29 32.09
C ARG A 317 0.30 34.54 32.92
N ILE A 318 0.57 34.44 34.22
CA ILE A 318 -0.37 34.04 35.27
C ILE A 318 -0.59 35.25 36.18
N GLN A 319 -1.84 35.69 36.34
CA GLN A 319 -2.17 36.87 37.13
C GLN A 319 -2.34 36.55 38.62
N ASP A 320 -3.01 35.44 38.95
CA ASP A 320 -3.34 35.08 40.33
C ASP A 320 -2.48 33.90 40.82
N SER A 321 -1.89 34.07 42.01
CA SER A 321 -0.97 33.09 42.61
C SER A 321 -1.67 31.84 43.16
N SER A 322 -3.01 31.81 43.21
CA SER A 322 -3.79 30.62 43.52
C SER A 322 -3.84 29.59 42.39
N SER A 323 -3.32 29.94 41.19
CA SER A 323 -3.16 29.00 40.07
C SER A 323 -2.34 27.78 40.49
N THR A 324 -2.73 26.60 40.02
CA THR A 324 -2.13 25.32 40.43
C THR A 324 -1.60 24.52 39.25
N ALA A 325 -0.60 23.68 39.51
CA ALA A 325 -0.13 22.69 38.57
C ALA A 325 -0.04 21.32 39.24
N SER A 326 -0.41 20.28 38.51
CA SER A 326 -0.37 18.89 38.98
C SER A 326 -0.08 17.93 37.83
N GLY A 327 0.30 16.68 38.15
CA GLY A 327 0.74 15.74 37.14
C GLY A 327 2.05 16.21 36.48
N ILE A 328 2.12 16.16 35.15
CA ILE A 328 3.29 16.61 34.36
C ILE A 328 2.91 17.76 33.43
N LEU A 329 3.68 18.84 33.48
CA LEU A 329 3.64 19.97 32.55
C LEU A 329 4.86 19.83 31.65
N ALA A 330 4.70 19.13 30.53
CA ALA A 330 5.79 18.78 29.62
C ALA A 330 5.98 19.87 28.55
N TYR A 331 7.23 20.22 28.26
CA TYR A 331 7.56 21.02 27.09
C TYR A 331 8.79 20.49 26.35
N ASN A 332 8.85 20.73 25.04
CA ASN A 332 9.99 20.35 24.22
C ASN A 332 11.21 21.24 24.56
N SER A 333 12.30 20.64 25.03
CA SER A 333 13.54 21.36 25.36
C SER A 333 14.22 21.98 24.14
N SER A 334 13.89 21.50 22.93
CA SER A 334 14.38 22.05 21.66
C SER A 334 13.45 23.14 21.09
N ALA A 335 12.30 23.39 21.71
CA ALA A 335 11.42 24.49 21.29
C ALA A 335 12.10 25.83 21.57
N LYS A 336 12.05 26.73 20.59
CA LYS A 336 12.65 28.05 20.67
C LYS A 336 11.70 29.02 21.35
N LEU A 337 12.21 29.74 22.34
CA LEU A 337 11.59 30.95 22.87
C LEU A 337 12.31 32.15 22.26
N THR A 338 11.62 32.95 21.46
CA THR A 338 12.16 34.17 20.84
C THR A 338 11.40 35.37 21.36
N ILE A 339 12.12 36.39 21.84
CA ILE A 339 11.54 37.65 22.34
C ILE A 339 12.22 38.80 21.60
N ASN A 340 11.43 39.67 20.97
CA ASN A 340 11.91 40.81 20.19
C ASN A 340 13.07 40.42 19.22
N LYS A 341 12.85 39.34 18.46
CA LYS A 341 13.81 38.76 17.49
C LYS A 341 15.08 38.14 18.11
N ILE A 342 15.16 38.01 19.43
CA ILE A 342 16.28 37.40 20.15
C ILE A 342 15.85 36.05 20.70
N GLU A 343 16.52 34.99 20.25
CA GLU A 343 16.34 33.63 20.79
C GLU A 343 16.91 33.56 22.21
N GLN A 344 16.10 33.15 23.16
CA GLN A 344 16.46 33.00 24.57
C GLN A 344 17.23 31.69 24.76
N THR A 345 18.24 31.70 25.64
CA THR A 345 19.06 30.51 25.93
C THR A 345 19.40 30.43 27.43
N GLY A 346 19.73 29.22 27.89
CA GLY A 346 20.07 28.97 29.30
C GLY A 346 18.95 29.40 30.24
N ASN A 347 19.29 30.14 31.30
CA ASN A 347 18.35 30.57 32.33
C ASN A 347 17.31 31.61 31.85
N ALA A 348 17.47 32.17 30.64
CA ALA A 348 16.49 33.08 30.06
C ALA A 348 15.29 32.34 29.44
N VAL A 349 15.41 31.03 29.19
CA VAL A 349 14.30 30.20 28.72
C VAL A 349 13.38 29.90 29.90
N LYS A 350 12.12 30.32 29.78
CA LYS A 350 11.11 30.13 30.82
C LYS A 350 9.97 29.27 30.32
N ALA A 351 9.52 28.32 31.13
CA ALA A 351 8.27 27.60 30.88
C ALA A 351 7.05 28.51 31.17
N ILE A 352 7.12 29.26 32.27
CA ILE A 352 6.13 30.26 32.66
C ILE A 352 6.78 31.65 32.53
N GLY A 353 6.25 32.52 31.66
CA GLY A 353 6.87 33.82 31.40
C GLY A 353 6.85 34.73 32.64
N LYS A 354 5.63 35.03 33.12
CA LYS A 354 5.37 35.85 34.31
C LYS A 354 4.31 35.20 35.21
N GLY A 355 4.50 35.32 36.52
CA GLY A 355 3.60 34.74 37.53
C GLY A 355 4.16 33.44 38.11
N SER A 356 3.34 32.73 38.88
CA SER A 356 3.75 31.48 39.54
C SER A 356 2.60 30.49 39.67
N LEU A 357 2.96 29.22 39.84
CA LEU A 357 2.04 28.11 40.11
C LEU A 357 2.27 27.57 41.52
N THR A 358 1.20 27.10 42.15
CA THR A 358 1.26 26.31 43.37
C THR A 358 1.27 24.82 43.03
N TYR A 359 2.11 24.05 43.71
CA TYR A 359 2.33 22.62 43.45
C TYR A 359 1.76 21.74 44.58
N PRO A 360 1.53 20.43 44.32
CA PRO A 360 1.04 19.51 45.34
C PRO A 360 2.02 19.42 46.52
N ALA A 361 1.51 19.04 47.70
CA ALA A 361 2.33 18.93 48.91
C ALA A 361 3.56 18.03 48.69
N GLY A 362 4.75 18.53 49.03
CA GLY A 362 6.02 17.82 48.87
C GLY A 362 6.60 17.83 47.45
N LYS A 363 6.00 18.59 46.52
CA LYS A 363 6.51 18.80 45.16
C LYS A 363 6.94 20.25 44.95
N ASN A 364 7.93 20.45 44.09
CA ASN A 364 8.34 21.76 43.61
C ASN A 364 8.15 21.87 42.08
N GLU A 365 8.52 23.01 41.51
CA GLU A 365 8.41 23.26 40.07
C GLU A 365 9.13 22.21 39.21
N ALA A 366 10.35 21.81 39.56
CA ALA A 366 11.13 20.86 38.77
C ALA A 366 10.54 19.43 38.80
N ASP A 367 9.70 19.11 39.79
CA ASP A 367 9.00 17.83 39.83
C ASP A 367 7.81 17.77 38.84
N VAL A 368 7.24 18.92 38.50
CA VAL A 368 5.98 19.05 37.74
C VAL A 368 6.22 19.60 36.34
N VAL A 369 6.99 20.68 36.22
CA VAL A 369 7.33 21.35 34.95
C VAL A 369 8.63 20.76 34.42
N LYS A 370 8.55 20.05 33.29
CA LYS A 370 9.67 19.25 32.75
C LYS A 370 9.93 19.55 31.29
N ALA A 371 11.20 19.80 30.99
CA ALA A 371 11.72 19.84 29.62
C ALA A 371 12.06 18.42 29.17
N PHE A 372 11.69 18.06 27.94
CA PHE A 372 12.02 16.77 27.33
C PHE A 372 12.67 16.97 25.97
N THR A 373 13.70 16.17 25.67
CA THR A 373 14.33 16.20 24.35
C THR A 373 13.41 15.61 23.28
N ALA A 374 13.73 15.84 22.01
CA ALA A 374 13.01 15.23 20.89
C ALA A 374 13.03 13.69 20.96
N GLU A 375 14.14 13.11 21.44
CA GLU A 375 14.27 11.67 21.66
C GLU A 375 13.37 11.19 22.80
N GLN A 376 13.29 11.92 23.90
CA GLN A 376 12.37 11.54 24.99
C GLN A 376 10.91 11.64 24.55
N LEU A 377 10.57 12.70 23.80
CA LEU A 377 9.23 12.89 23.23
C LEU A 377 8.84 11.78 22.25
N ASN A 378 9.79 11.21 21.49
CA ASN A 378 9.51 10.12 20.54
C ASN A 378 9.58 8.70 21.16
N SER A 379 10.04 8.58 22.40
CA SER A 379 10.35 7.29 23.04
C SER A 379 9.18 6.59 23.72
N GLY A 380 8.06 7.27 23.96
CA GLY A 380 6.97 6.80 24.83
C GLY A 380 7.08 7.27 26.29
N GLU A 381 8.24 7.74 26.74
CA GLU A 381 8.45 8.24 28.10
C GLU A 381 7.40 9.30 28.49
N VAL A 382 7.24 10.31 27.65
CA VAL A 382 6.38 11.45 27.95
C VAL A 382 4.90 11.05 27.95
N ALA A 383 4.47 10.19 27.04
CA ALA A 383 3.10 9.66 27.02
C ALA A 383 2.77 8.89 28.31
N TYR A 384 3.68 8.02 28.74
CA TYR A 384 3.54 7.26 29.98
C TYR A 384 3.48 8.16 31.22
N LEU A 385 4.39 9.15 31.29
CA LEU A 385 4.43 10.12 32.40
C LEU A 385 3.16 10.99 32.45
N LEU A 386 2.64 11.44 31.30
CA LEU A 386 1.41 12.23 31.21
C LEU A 386 0.16 11.42 31.63
N ASN A 387 0.17 10.09 31.51
CA ASN A 387 -0.85 9.21 32.10
C ASN A 387 -0.63 8.93 33.61
N GLY A 388 0.28 9.65 34.27
CA GLY A 388 0.59 9.45 35.68
C GLY A 388 1.38 8.17 35.94
N SER A 389 2.24 7.78 34.98
CA SER A 389 3.03 6.55 35.02
C SER A 389 2.17 5.29 35.08
N LYS A 390 1.19 5.21 34.18
CA LYS A 390 0.26 4.08 34.05
C LYS A 390 0.02 3.75 32.58
N SER A 391 -0.28 2.47 32.35
CA SER A 391 -0.61 1.92 31.03
C SER A 391 -1.98 1.22 31.01
N GLU A 392 -2.73 1.33 32.11
CA GLU A 392 -4.03 0.70 32.31
C GLU A 392 -5.04 1.69 32.90
N GLY A 393 -6.33 1.38 32.74
CA GLY A 393 -7.44 2.22 33.14
C GLY A 393 -7.80 3.26 32.08
N GLU A 394 -8.40 4.37 32.52
CA GLU A 394 -8.71 5.51 31.64
C GLU A 394 -7.42 6.27 31.32
N LEU A 395 -6.93 6.10 30.10
CA LEU A 395 -5.77 6.81 29.56
C LEU A 395 -6.22 7.97 28.70
N ALA A 396 -5.45 9.05 28.71
CA ALA A 396 -5.67 10.20 27.83
C ALA A 396 -4.58 10.33 26.77
N TRP A 397 -3.38 9.86 27.07
CA TRP A 397 -2.21 10.01 26.21
C TRP A 397 -1.80 8.67 25.58
N TYR A 398 -1.49 8.72 24.30
CA TYR A 398 -1.11 7.57 23.49
C TYR A 398 0.08 7.96 22.61
N GLN A 399 0.82 6.97 22.10
CA GLN A 399 1.90 7.21 21.17
C GLN A 399 2.28 5.93 20.44
N LYS A 400 2.23 5.93 19.11
CA LYS A 400 2.73 4.83 18.29
C LYS A 400 4.23 4.98 18.08
N LEU A 401 5.01 4.19 18.81
CA LEU A 401 6.47 4.27 18.81
C LEU A 401 7.04 3.92 17.43
N GLY A 402 8.03 4.70 16.99
CA GLY A 402 8.61 4.62 15.64
C GLY A 402 7.78 5.29 14.54
N THR A 403 6.57 5.79 14.84
CA THR A 403 5.73 6.56 13.91
C THR A 403 5.52 7.98 14.43
N ASP A 404 5.03 8.13 15.65
CA ASP A 404 4.66 9.41 16.24
C ASP A 404 5.87 10.12 16.86
N ALA A 405 6.09 11.38 16.47
CA ALA A 405 7.17 12.20 17.02
C ALA A 405 6.91 12.67 18.47
N TYR A 406 5.65 12.63 18.91
CA TYR A 406 5.20 13.11 20.22
C TYR A 406 3.95 12.35 20.68
N PRO A 407 3.62 12.37 21.99
CA PRO A 407 2.37 11.84 22.51
C PRO A 407 1.16 12.52 21.86
N VAL A 408 0.07 11.77 21.63
CA VAL A 408 -1.21 12.21 21.05
C VAL A 408 -2.38 11.85 21.97
N LEU A 409 -3.54 12.45 21.73
CA LEU A 409 -4.76 12.25 22.54
C LEU A 409 -5.77 11.27 21.92
N VAL A 410 -5.45 10.71 20.75
CA VAL A 410 -6.32 9.78 20.04
C VAL A 410 -5.87 8.35 20.31
N ALA A 411 -6.77 7.54 20.86
CA ALA A 411 -6.56 6.12 21.00
C ALA A 411 -6.65 5.44 19.63
N GLU A 412 -5.63 4.67 19.27
CA GLU A 412 -5.60 3.87 18.05
C GLU A 412 -5.07 2.46 18.36
N GLU A 413 -5.30 1.52 17.47
CA GLU A 413 -4.82 0.15 17.65
C GLU A 413 -3.27 0.13 17.76
N GLY A 414 -2.78 -0.39 18.89
CA GLY A 414 -1.34 -0.55 19.13
C GLY A 414 -0.59 0.75 19.42
N ASN A 415 -1.24 1.80 19.92
CA ASN A 415 -0.56 3.04 20.33
C ASN A 415 -0.53 3.29 21.85
N THR A 416 -1.04 2.38 22.68
CA THR A 416 -0.87 2.44 24.14
C THR A 416 0.61 2.26 24.49
N VAL A 417 1.15 3.09 25.39
CA VAL A 417 2.55 2.97 25.82
C VAL A 417 2.64 2.22 27.15
N TYR A 418 3.50 1.20 27.17
CA TYR A 418 3.85 0.38 28.32
C TYR A 418 5.28 0.68 28.75
N ASN A 419 5.52 0.69 30.06
CA ASN A 419 6.84 0.82 30.65
C ASN A 419 7.32 -0.54 31.18
N GLY A 420 8.55 -0.93 30.85
CA GLY A 420 9.08 -2.25 31.14
C GLY A 420 10.48 -2.43 30.53
N THR A 421 11.07 -3.62 30.65
CA THR A 421 12.34 -3.90 29.96
C THR A 421 12.03 -4.61 28.65
N PHE A 422 12.21 -3.94 27.50
CA PHE A 422 11.90 -4.49 26.18
C PHE A 422 13.17 -4.65 25.35
N ASN A 423 13.32 -5.79 24.67
CA ASN A 423 14.38 -6.02 23.70
C ASN A 423 13.78 -6.14 22.31
N TYR A 424 14.22 -5.32 21.37
CA TYR A 424 13.76 -5.38 19.99
C TYR A 424 14.50 -6.45 19.17
N CYS A 425 13.88 -6.87 18.07
CA CYS A 425 14.47 -7.76 17.07
C CYS A 425 15.88 -7.33 16.65
N ASP A 426 16.11 -6.03 16.47
CA ASP A 426 17.39 -5.44 16.07
C ASP A 426 18.47 -5.42 17.17
N GLY A 427 18.18 -5.95 18.36
CA GLY A 427 19.09 -5.98 19.49
C GLY A 427 19.14 -4.68 20.30
N THR A 428 18.30 -3.69 19.97
CA THR A 428 18.13 -2.49 20.81
C THR A 428 17.24 -2.79 22.01
N ALA A 429 17.50 -2.09 23.12
CA ALA A 429 16.67 -2.15 24.31
C ALA A 429 15.91 -0.83 24.48
N SER A 430 14.68 -0.89 24.97
CA SER A 430 13.90 0.28 25.35
C SER A 430 13.19 0.04 26.67
N SER A 431 13.00 1.12 27.42
CA SER A 431 12.17 1.14 28.62
C SER A 431 10.67 1.26 28.31
N TYR A 432 10.33 1.50 27.04
CA TYR A 432 8.97 1.76 26.59
C TYR A 432 8.64 1.00 25.29
N SER A 433 7.42 0.51 25.20
CA SER A 433 6.91 -0.26 24.06
C SER A 433 5.41 -0.05 23.86
N ASN A 434 4.89 -0.35 22.66
CA ASN A 434 3.45 -0.51 22.44
C ASN A 434 2.91 -1.91 22.75
N SER A 435 3.73 -2.78 23.36
CA SER A 435 3.35 -4.13 23.78
C SER A 435 3.15 -4.20 25.30
N SER A 436 2.01 -4.73 25.75
CA SER A 436 1.74 -4.98 27.17
C SER A 436 2.58 -6.16 27.69
N SER A 437 3.43 -5.94 28.70
CA SER A 437 4.05 -7.01 29.47
C SER A 437 3.88 -6.78 30.96
N ASP A 438 3.46 -7.84 31.66
CA ASP A 438 3.26 -7.81 33.11
C ASP A 438 4.54 -8.14 33.89
N SER A 439 5.63 -8.62 33.27
CA SER A 439 6.84 -8.98 34.05
C SER A 439 8.12 -9.41 33.28
N GLU A 440 8.20 -9.43 31.95
CA GLU A 440 9.36 -10.05 31.27
C GLU A 440 9.93 -9.23 30.10
N LEU A 441 11.24 -9.45 29.85
CA LEU A 441 12.00 -9.06 28.66
C LEU A 441 11.31 -9.58 27.39
N ILE A 442 10.30 -8.87 26.90
CA ILE A 442 9.63 -9.23 25.66
C ILE A 442 10.55 -8.92 24.48
N HIS A 443 10.69 -9.91 23.61
CA HIS A 443 11.18 -9.73 22.26
C HIS A 443 10.12 -8.99 21.42
N VAL A 444 10.30 -7.69 21.20
CA VAL A 444 9.38 -6.87 20.42
C VAL A 444 9.84 -6.84 18.97
N ALA A 445 8.94 -7.16 18.03
CA ALA A 445 9.27 -7.13 16.61
C ALA A 445 9.43 -5.68 16.11
N SER A 446 10.66 -5.14 16.04
CA SER A 446 10.91 -3.77 15.54
C SER A 446 10.88 -3.64 14.02
N ALA A 447 10.98 -4.76 13.29
CA ALA A 447 10.89 -4.80 11.83
C ALA A 447 10.40 -6.17 11.39
N THR A 448 9.08 -6.33 11.25
CA THR A 448 8.50 -7.50 10.60
C THR A 448 8.56 -7.28 9.10
N ILE A 449 9.35 -8.08 8.41
CA ILE A 449 9.28 -8.19 6.95
C ILE A 449 7.91 -8.80 6.62
N THR A 450 7.04 -8.04 5.98
CA THR A 450 5.66 -8.46 5.65
C THR A 450 5.55 -9.19 4.31
N SER A 451 6.61 -9.16 3.50
CA SER A 451 6.72 -9.88 2.23
C SER A 451 8.10 -10.52 2.11
N PRO A 452 8.26 -11.77 1.65
CA PRO A 452 9.54 -12.47 1.65
C PRO A 452 10.67 -11.68 0.96
N GLU A 453 11.80 -11.49 1.66
CA GLU A 453 13.03 -10.92 1.12
C GLU A 453 14.02 -12.05 0.80
N PHE A 454 14.72 -11.97 -0.34
CA PHE A 454 15.71 -12.98 -0.72
C PHE A 454 17.08 -12.68 -0.08
N ASP A 455 17.57 -13.61 0.73
CA ASP A 455 18.94 -13.59 1.24
C ASP A 455 19.89 -14.21 0.19
N SER A 456 20.65 -13.36 -0.49
CA SER A 456 21.62 -13.81 -1.51
C SER A 456 22.79 -14.62 -0.96
N ALA A 457 23.16 -14.47 0.32
CA ALA A 457 24.27 -15.19 0.93
C ALA A 457 23.85 -16.60 1.34
N LYS A 458 22.60 -16.76 1.81
CA LYS A 458 22.02 -18.05 2.17
C LYS A 458 21.27 -18.74 1.05
N HIS A 459 20.97 -18.01 -0.02
CA HIS A 459 20.13 -18.45 -1.14
C HIS A 459 18.77 -18.97 -0.67
N ILE A 460 18.05 -18.21 0.16
CA ILE A 460 16.71 -18.57 0.66
C ILE A 460 15.90 -17.28 0.85
N TYR A 461 14.57 -17.37 0.85
CA TYR A 461 13.74 -16.24 1.25
C TYR A 461 13.52 -16.27 2.76
N HIS A 462 13.32 -15.10 3.36
CA HIS A 462 12.92 -14.99 4.74
C HIS A 462 11.85 -13.91 4.94
N MET A 463 11.01 -14.11 5.93
CA MET A 463 9.91 -13.20 6.29
C MET A 463 9.73 -13.22 7.80
N GLY A 464 9.12 -12.17 8.36
CA GLY A 464 8.99 -12.02 9.81
C GLY A 464 10.12 -11.20 10.42
N CYS A 465 10.64 -11.60 11.58
CA CYS A 465 11.68 -10.83 12.27
C CYS A 465 13.00 -10.86 11.48
N ARG A 466 13.71 -9.73 11.38
CA ARG A 466 15.04 -9.68 10.72
C ARG A 466 16.13 -10.47 11.46
N ASN A 467 15.97 -10.69 12.75
CA ASN A 467 16.94 -11.43 13.56
C ASN A 467 16.66 -12.94 13.47
N GLU A 468 17.63 -13.67 12.94
CA GLU A 468 17.54 -15.12 12.69
C GLU A 468 17.43 -15.96 13.97
N GLY A 469 17.88 -15.43 15.12
CA GLY A 469 17.72 -16.09 16.42
C GLY A 469 16.29 -16.03 16.96
N CYS A 470 15.39 -15.30 16.30
CA CYS A 470 13.99 -15.15 16.70
C CYS A 470 13.13 -16.30 16.16
N THR A 471 12.20 -16.80 16.98
CA THR A 471 11.20 -17.81 16.57
C THR A 471 10.22 -17.29 15.51
N LEU A 472 10.10 -15.96 15.36
CA LEU A 472 9.31 -15.30 14.32
C LEU A 472 10.09 -15.07 13.02
N HIS A 473 11.38 -15.39 12.97
CA HIS A 473 12.13 -15.43 11.71
C HIS A 473 11.81 -16.74 10.99
N LYS A 474 11.15 -16.64 9.84
CA LYS A 474 10.75 -17.79 9.04
C LYS A 474 11.47 -17.77 7.71
N TYR A 475 11.89 -18.95 7.25
CA TYR A 475 12.47 -19.14 5.93
C TYR A 475 11.41 -19.66 4.96
N PHE A 476 11.52 -19.27 3.70
CA PHE A 476 10.63 -19.66 2.61
C PHE A 476 11.45 -20.03 1.39
N ALA A 477 10.94 -21.01 0.65
CA ALA A 477 11.56 -21.48 -0.57
C ALA A 477 11.03 -20.73 -1.82
N ASP A 478 10.01 -19.89 -1.71
CA ASP A 478 9.42 -19.12 -2.80
C ASP A 478 9.27 -17.63 -2.46
N ALA A 479 9.16 -16.79 -3.50
CA ALA A 479 9.01 -15.34 -3.34
C ALA A 479 7.63 -14.94 -2.79
N ASP A 480 6.62 -15.78 -2.97
CA ASP A 480 5.25 -15.54 -2.51
C ASP A 480 5.03 -15.94 -1.04
N GLY A 481 6.00 -16.65 -0.45
CA GLY A 481 5.97 -17.04 0.97
C GLY A 481 4.98 -18.17 1.27
N THR A 482 4.61 -18.95 0.26
CA THR A 482 3.67 -20.07 0.41
C THR A 482 4.37 -21.37 0.79
N LEU A 483 5.66 -21.50 0.47
CA LEU A 483 6.46 -22.70 0.64
C LEU A 483 7.43 -22.52 1.83
N GLU A 484 6.94 -22.72 3.06
CA GLU A 484 7.74 -22.58 4.28
C GLU A 484 8.90 -23.60 4.30
N ALA A 485 10.11 -23.12 4.60
CA ALA A 485 11.33 -23.90 4.69
C ALA A 485 11.89 -23.90 6.13
N LYS A 486 12.46 -25.03 6.56
CA LYS A 486 13.11 -25.17 7.86
C LYS A 486 14.63 -25.23 7.71
N ALA A 487 15.34 -24.44 8.50
CA ALA A 487 16.79 -24.50 8.59
C ALA A 487 17.20 -25.65 9.53
N GLU A 488 17.88 -26.67 9.01
CA GLU A 488 18.42 -27.81 9.76
C GLU A 488 19.85 -28.07 9.24
N ASP A 489 20.84 -28.23 10.13
CA ASP A 489 22.24 -28.56 9.76
C ASP A 489 22.89 -27.66 8.69
N GLY A 490 22.55 -26.36 8.69
CA GLY A 490 23.06 -25.39 7.71
C GLY A 490 22.46 -25.53 6.30
N LYS A 491 21.41 -26.34 6.14
CA LYS A 491 20.61 -26.47 4.90
C LYS A 491 19.14 -26.10 5.16
N PHE A 492 18.41 -25.84 4.09
CA PHE A 492 16.97 -25.55 4.14
C PHE A 492 16.16 -26.72 3.61
N TYR A 493 15.07 -27.05 4.29
CA TYR A 493 14.21 -28.18 3.96
C TYR A 493 12.76 -27.73 3.79
N VAL A 494 12.16 -28.09 2.66
CA VAL A 494 10.72 -28.02 2.43
C VAL A 494 10.15 -29.40 2.69
N LYS A 495 9.05 -29.48 3.43
CA LYS A 495 8.42 -30.75 3.77
C LYS A 495 7.85 -31.43 2.52
N ASP A 496 6.92 -30.74 1.85
CA ASP A 496 6.16 -31.27 0.72
C ASP A 496 6.29 -30.31 -0.47
N LEU A 497 6.67 -30.81 -1.65
CA LEU A 497 6.61 -30.04 -2.91
C LEU A 497 5.80 -30.81 -3.95
N ILE A 498 4.70 -30.21 -4.39
CA ILE A 498 3.79 -30.78 -5.39
C ILE A 498 3.90 -29.96 -6.68
N LEU A 499 4.33 -30.59 -7.76
CA LEU A 499 4.44 -29.99 -9.08
C LEU A 499 3.47 -30.64 -10.06
N THR A 500 2.89 -29.83 -10.95
CA THR A 500 2.02 -30.29 -12.02
C THR A 500 2.30 -29.52 -13.30
N ASP A 501 1.59 -29.84 -14.39
CA ASP A 501 1.66 -29.06 -15.62
C ASP A 501 0.86 -27.74 -15.56
N ASP A 502 0.20 -27.44 -14.43
CA ASP A 502 -0.47 -26.17 -14.19
C ASP A 502 0.57 -25.08 -13.91
N ALA A 503 0.58 -24.04 -14.74
CA ALA A 503 1.50 -22.92 -14.62
C ALA A 503 1.34 -22.13 -13.31
N SER A 504 0.16 -22.15 -12.68
CA SER A 504 -0.07 -21.51 -11.38
C SER A 504 0.60 -22.23 -10.20
N LEU A 505 0.97 -23.50 -10.38
CA LEU A 505 1.68 -24.33 -9.41
C LEU A 505 3.15 -24.53 -9.79
N ALA A 506 3.62 -23.85 -10.84
CA ALA A 506 5.01 -23.89 -11.23
C ALA A 506 5.84 -23.07 -10.24
N ILE A 507 6.73 -23.73 -9.49
CA ILE A 507 7.67 -23.02 -8.63
C ILE A 507 8.70 -22.30 -9.50
N ASN A 508 9.00 -21.03 -9.25
CA ASN A 508 10.10 -20.29 -9.88
C ASN A 508 10.88 -19.54 -8.80
N THR A 509 11.92 -20.19 -8.30
CA THR A 509 12.69 -19.68 -7.18
C THR A 509 14.18 -19.86 -7.38
N GLN A 510 14.93 -18.84 -6.97
CA GLN A 510 16.39 -18.85 -6.86
C GLN A 510 16.86 -19.45 -5.52
N ALA A 511 15.93 -19.86 -4.65
CA ALA A 511 16.26 -20.49 -3.38
C ALA A 511 16.91 -21.87 -3.57
N LYS A 512 17.83 -22.22 -2.68
CA LYS A 512 18.47 -23.53 -2.57
C LYS A 512 17.94 -24.25 -1.34
N PHE A 513 17.20 -25.34 -1.57
CA PHE A 513 16.59 -26.13 -0.52
C PHE A 513 16.50 -27.61 -0.94
N THR A 514 16.28 -28.47 0.04
CA THR A 514 16.01 -29.91 -0.15
C THR A 514 14.54 -30.18 0.12
N VAL A 515 13.89 -30.95 -0.74
CA VAL A 515 12.51 -31.38 -0.54
C VAL A 515 12.51 -32.74 0.13
N LYS A 516 11.86 -32.86 1.30
CA LYS A 516 11.73 -34.14 2.01
C LYS A 516 10.83 -35.10 1.24
N ASP A 517 9.66 -34.65 0.80
CA ASP A 517 8.71 -35.42 -0.01
C ASP A 517 8.31 -34.64 -1.28
N LEU A 518 8.83 -35.07 -2.43
CA LEU A 518 8.57 -34.47 -3.73
C LEU A 518 7.57 -35.34 -4.51
N GLN A 519 6.60 -34.68 -5.14
CA GLN A 519 5.74 -35.28 -6.15
C GLN A 519 5.59 -34.37 -7.37
N TYR A 520 5.89 -34.90 -8.56
CA TYR A 520 5.41 -34.37 -9.83
C TYR A 520 4.34 -35.28 -10.39
N SER A 521 3.26 -34.70 -10.92
CA SER A 521 2.23 -35.48 -11.62
C SER A 521 1.73 -34.81 -12.89
N ARG A 522 1.51 -35.63 -13.90
CA ARG A 522 0.88 -35.27 -15.17
C ARG A 522 -0.25 -36.23 -15.46
N GLN A 523 -1.42 -35.67 -15.79
CA GLN A 523 -2.52 -36.46 -16.32
C GLN A 523 -2.20 -36.90 -17.75
N LEU A 524 -2.40 -38.17 -18.05
CA LEU A 524 -2.33 -38.71 -19.40
C LEU A 524 -3.76 -38.90 -19.91
N THR A 525 -3.97 -38.77 -21.21
CA THR A 525 -5.29 -39.07 -21.81
C THR A 525 -5.59 -40.56 -21.67
N GLU A 526 -6.84 -40.93 -21.43
CA GLU A 526 -7.24 -42.33 -21.33
C GLU A 526 -6.89 -43.09 -22.62
N GLY A 527 -6.16 -44.20 -22.50
CA GLY A 527 -5.63 -44.97 -23.63
C GLY A 527 -4.38 -44.38 -24.30
N GLN A 528 -3.76 -43.34 -23.74
CA GLN A 528 -2.53 -42.77 -24.30
C GLN A 528 -1.36 -43.77 -24.22
N THR A 529 -0.81 -44.09 -25.39
CA THR A 529 0.37 -44.95 -25.58
C THR A 529 1.50 -44.18 -26.25
N GLY A 530 2.70 -44.76 -26.28
CA GLY A 530 3.84 -44.19 -26.99
C GLY A 530 4.78 -43.37 -26.11
N TYR A 531 5.07 -42.12 -26.50
CA TYR A 531 6.12 -41.32 -25.88
C TYR A 531 5.65 -39.92 -25.46
N VAL A 532 6.23 -39.41 -24.37
CA VAL A 532 6.00 -38.05 -23.84
C VAL A 532 7.34 -37.36 -23.52
N THR A 533 7.32 -36.05 -23.26
CA THR A 533 8.51 -35.28 -22.88
C THR A 533 8.55 -35.01 -21.39
N LEU A 534 9.74 -34.94 -20.78
CA LEU A 534 9.89 -34.62 -19.37
C LEU A 534 11.16 -33.80 -19.14
N CYS A 535 11.07 -32.71 -18.39
CA CYS A 535 12.23 -31.92 -17.97
C CYS A 535 11.95 -31.35 -16.57
N LEU A 536 12.59 -31.90 -15.54
CA LEU A 536 12.28 -31.60 -14.13
C LEU A 536 13.40 -30.79 -13.44
N PRO A 537 13.10 -29.95 -12.44
CA PRO A 537 14.08 -29.11 -11.72
C PRO A 537 14.97 -29.86 -10.71
N PHE A 538 14.93 -31.19 -10.67
CA PHE A 538 15.63 -32.02 -9.68
C PHE A 538 16.16 -33.30 -10.32
N ASP A 539 17.14 -33.92 -9.66
CA ASP A 539 17.62 -35.24 -10.01
C ASP A 539 16.58 -36.30 -9.59
N ILE A 540 16.27 -37.24 -10.48
CA ILE A 540 15.36 -38.35 -10.18
C ILE A 540 15.83 -39.65 -10.84
N LYS A 541 15.64 -40.80 -10.20
CA LYS A 541 15.91 -42.08 -10.87
C LYS A 541 14.78 -42.37 -11.85
N ALA A 542 15.10 -42.89 -13.03
CA ALA A 542 14.08 -43.22 -14.03
C ALA A 542 13.04 -44.21 -13.50
N ALA A 543 13.45 -45.12 -12.60
CA ALA A 543 12.57 -46.08 -11.93
C ALA A 543 11.53 -45.43 -10.97
N ASP A 544 11.79 -44.20 -10.50
CA ASP A 544 10.90 -43.47 -9.60
C ASP A 544 9.84 -42.65 -10.35
N VAL A 545 9.80 -42.77 -11.69
CA VAL A 545 8.81 -42.16 -12.58
C VAL A 545 7.77 -43.21 -12.96
N ALA A 546 6.75 -43.38 -12.13
CA ALA A 546 5.63 -44.25 -12.41
C ALA A 546 4.91 -43.85 -13.71
N GLY A 547 4.62 -44.85 -14.56
CA GLY A 547 4.09 -44.66 -15.91
C GLY A 547 5.16 -44.58 -17.00
N ALA A 548 6.44 -44.40 -16.64
CA ALA A 548 7.56 -44.53 -17.57
C ALA A 548 8.03 -46.00 -17.67
N GLU A 549 8.11 -46.53 -18.88
CA GLU A 549 8.82 -47.77 -19.17
C GLU A 549 10.33 -47.51 -19.32
N LYS A 550 10.69 -46.45 -20.05
CA LYS A 550 12.08 -46.08 -20.35
C LYS A 550 12.24 -44.58 -20.52
N CYS A 551 13.38 -44.05 -20.09
CA CYS A 551 13.70 -42.62 -20.18
C CYS A 551 15.00 -42.40 -20.97
N TYR A 552 14.91 -41.54 -21.99
CA TYR A 552 15.99 -41.27 -22.93
C TYR A 552 16.35 -39.78 -22.94
N PRO A 553 17.60 -39.39 -22.66
CA PRO A 553 18.02 -38.01 -22.72
C PRO A 553 18.08 -37.59 -24.18
N VAL A 554 17.62 -36.39 -24.51
CA VAL A 554 17.69 -35.94 -25.90
C VAL A 554 19.09 -35.39 -26.19
N GLY A 555 19.92 -36.22 -26.81
CA GLY A 555 21.26 -35.90 -27.30
C GLY A 555 21.31 -35.80 -28.83
N ASP A 556 22.37 -36.29 -29.48
CA ASP A 556 22.47 -36.31 -30.95
C ASP A 556 21.31 -37.11 -31.58
N MET A 557 20.55 -36.48 -32.48
CA MET A 557 19.38 -37.10 -33.11
C MET A 557 19.69 -37.54 -34.54
N MET A 558 19.39 -38.80 -34.85
CA MET A 558 19.44 -39.34 -36.21
C MET A 558 18.06 -39.28 -36.86
N ILE A 559 17.98 -38.78 -38.09
CA ILE A 559 16.75 -38.76 -38.89
C ILE A 559 16.92 -39.77 -40.01
N HIS A 560 15.98 -40.70 -40.16
CA HIS A 560 15.98 -41.67 -41.24
C HIS A 560 14.79 -41.40 -42.18
N MET A 561 15.02 -41.11 -43.47
CA MET A 561 13.94 -41.00 -44.46
C MET A 561 13.94 -42.20 -45.42
N PRO A 562 13.22 -43.30 -45.13
CA PRO A 562 13.11 -44.40 -46.06
C PRO A 562 11.92 -44.13 -47.01
N THR A 563 12.23 -43.57 -48.18
CA THR A 563 11.37 -43.53 -49.40
C THR A 563 10.27 -42.47 -49.49
N ASN A 564 9.70 -42.33 -50.71
CA ASN A 564 8.85 -41.23 -51.18
C ASN A 564 7.43 -41.15 -50.57
N ASP A 565 7.14 -41.89 -49.49
CA ASP A 565 5.86 -41.85 -48.79
C ASP A 565 6.01 -41.07 -47.47
N ALA A 566 5.39 -39.89 -47.41
CA ALA A 566 5.57 -38.90 -46.33
C ALA A 566 4.90 -39.28 -44.99
N SER A 567 4.40 -40.51 -44.86
CA SER A 567 3.53 -40.94 -43.76
C SER A 567 4.14 -42.00 -42.82
N VAL A 568 5.34 -42.52 -43.09
CA VAL A 568 5.96 -43.56 -42.24
C VAL A 568 7.45 -43.26 -42.00
N LEU A 569 7.78 -42.73 -40.82
CA LEU A 569 9.16 -42.71 -40.31
C LEU A 569 9.33 -43.75 -39.20
N LYS A 570 10.49 -44.40 -39.10
CA LYS A 570 10.83 -45.33 -38.01
C LYS A 570 12.20 -44.97 -37.39
N PHE A 571 12.17 -44.74 -36.07
CA PHE A 571 13.23 -44.71 -35.03
C PHE A 571 14.14 -43.47 -34.84
N VAL A 572 14.17 -43.05 -33.56
CA VAL A 572 15.26 -42.34 -32.84
C VAL A 572 16.16 -43.43 -32.26
N LEU A 573 17.23 -43.81 -32.97
CA LEU A 573 18.22 -44.77 -32.47
C LEU A 573 19.48 -44.01 -32.05
N MET A 574 20.05 -44.45 -30.92
CA MET A 574 21.27 -43.93 -30.24
C MET A 574 21.02 -42.98 -29.04
N LEU A 575 19.98 -43.22 -28.24
CA LEU A 575 19.91 -42.62 -26.90
C LEU A 575 20.23 -43.69 -25.85
N ASP A 576 21.29 -43.49 -25.07
CA ASP A 576 21.63 -44.34 -23.94
C ASP A 576 20.51 -44.24 -22.89
N GLU A 577 19.91 -45.37 -22.54
CA GLU A 577 18.93 -45.46 -21.46
C GLU A 577 19.55 -44.95 -20.17
N GLN A 578 18.92 -43.96 -19.53
CA GLN A 578 19.46 -43.37 -18.31
C GLN A 578 18.78 -43.96 -17.09
N THR A 579 19.60 -44.41 -16.15
CA THR A 579 19.11 -44.84 -14.82
C THR A 579 18.84 -43.64 -13.90
N VAL A 580 19.48 -42.50 -14.15
CA VAL A 580 19.32 -41.24 -13.40
C VAL A 580 19.08 -40.09 -14.37
N ILE A 581 17.98 -39.38 -14.18
CA ILE A 581 17.62 -38.15 -14.89
C ILE A 581 18.17 -36.98 -14.09
N LYS A 582 19.10 -36.22 -14.68
CA LYS A 582 19.64 -35.03 -14.04
C LYS A 582 18.68 -33.85 -14.20
N ALA A 583 18.61 -33.00 -13.18
CA ALA A 583 17.84 -31.76 -13.19
C ALA A 583 18.10 -30.98 -14.49
N GLY A 584 17.03 -30.53 -15.15
CA GLY A 584 17.11 -29.76 -16.39
C GLY A 584 17.52 -30.54 -17.64
N THR A 585 17.59 -31.87 -17.57
CA THR A 585 17.87 -32.69 -18.76
C THR A 585 16.58 -32.92 -19.54
N PRO A 586 16.49 -32.50 -20.81
CA PRO A 586 15.36 -32.83 -21.67
C PRO A 586 15.29 -34.35 -21.89
N MET A 587 14.16 -34.97 -21.58
CA MET A 587 13.94 -36.40 -21.74
C MET A 587 12.79 -36.70 -22.69
N ILE A 588 12.95 -37.75 -23.48
CA ILE A 588 11.85 -38.50 -24.10
C ILE A 588 11.56 -39.71 -23.21
N VAL A 589 10.32 -39.85 -22.78
CA VAL A 589 9.85 -40.92 -21.89
C VAL A 589 8.93 -41.84 -22.68
N LYS A 590 9.27 -43.12 -22.76
CA LYS A 590 8.40 -44.17 -23.28
C LYS A 590 7.41 -44.57 -22.19
N LEU A 591 6.11 -44.56 -22.50
CA LEU A 591 5.06 -45.00 -21.59
C LEU A 591 4.92 -46.53 -21.61
N GLY A 592 4.45 -47.11 -20.50
CA GLY A 592 4.12 -48.54 -20.41
C GLY A 592 2.94 -48.96 -21.32
N ALA A 593 2.72 -50.27 -21.48
CA ALA A 593 1.64 -50.82 -22.30
C ALA A 593 0.23 -50.39 -21.82
N GLU A 594 -0.75 -50.39 -22.74
CA GLU A 594 -2.13 -49.96 -22.50
C GLU A 594 -2.70 -50.53 -21.18
N GLY A 595 -3.22 -49.63 -20.34
CA GLY A 595 -3.95 -49.98 -19.11
C GLY A 595 -3.17 -49.93 -17.80
N THR A 596 -1.87 -49.59 -17.80
CA THR A 596 -1.04 -49.64 -16.57
C THR A 596 -0.92 -48.33 -15.78
N ALA A 597 -1.13 -47.15 -16.38
CA ALA A 597 -1.09 -45.87 -15.66
C ALA A 597 -1.89 -44.75 -16.37
N GLN A 598 -2.89 -44.16 -15.70
CA GLN A 598 -3.60 -42.95 -16.16
C GLN A 598 -2.83 -41.65 -15.89
N LYS A 599 -1.66 -41.74 -15.22
CA LYS A 599 -0.85 -40.60 -14.79
C LYS A 599 0.63 -40.92 -14.95
N LEU A 600 1.42 -39.94 -15.38
CA LEU A 600 2.87 -39.96 -15.23
C LEU A 600 3.20 -39.30 -13.89
N VAL A 601 3.76 -40.05 -12.95
CA VAL A 601 4.01 -39.58 -11.59
C VAL A 601 5.47 -39.82 -11.21
N ALA A 602 6.18 -38.76 -10.88
CA ALA A 602 7.55 -38.81 -10.37
C ALA A 602 7.53 -38.51 -8.88
N THR A 603 7.99 -39.43 -8.05
CA THR A 603 8.09 -39.23 -6.60
C THR A 603 9.51 -39.44 -6.14
N ALA A 604 10.04 -38.55 -5.31
CA ALA A 604 11.36 -38.73 -4.72
C ALA A 604 11.40 -38.16 -3.31
N GLN A 605 12.37 -38.62 -2.52
CA GLN A 605 12.57 -38.12 -1.17
C GLN A 605 13.98 -37.54 -1.02
N ASN A 606 14.08 -36.49 -0.21
CA ASN A 606 15.33 -35.81 0.11
C ASN A 606 16.12 -35.38 -1.15
N VAL A 607 15.43 -34.69 -2.06
CA VAL A 607 16.01 -34.23 -3.33
C VAL A 607 16.39 -32.75 -3.26
N GLU A 608 17.59 -32.43 -3.73
CA GLU A 608 18.04 -31.05 -3.84
C GLU A 608 17.39 -30.37 -5.06
N TYR A 609 16.79 -29.20 -4.83
CA TYR A 609 16.21 -28.40 -5.89
C TYR A 609 17.30 -27.60 -6.62
N ASN A 610 17.27 -27.61 -7.95
CA ASN A 610 18.23 -26.89 -8.77
C ASN A 610 17.69 -25.53 -9.22
N ALA A 611 18.06 -24.48 -8.49
CA ALA A 611 17.70 -23.09 -8.80
C ALA A 611 18.12 -22.62 -10.21
N ASN A 612 19.18 -23.19 -10.79
CA ASN A 612 19.66 -22.81 -12.13
C ASN A 612 18.77 -23.34 -13.26
N PHE A 613 17.78 -24.20 -12.96
CA PHE A 613 16.81 -24.68 -13.94
C PHE A 613 15.93 -23.56 -14.51
N PHE A 614 15.74 -22.46 -13.77
CA PHE A 614 14.88 -21.33 -14.13
C PHE A 614 15.56 -20.25 -14.97
N ALA A 615 16.89 -20.22 -14.98
CA ALA A 615 17.60 -19.47 -16.00
C ALA A 615 17.48 -20.31 -17.28
N ASN A 616 16.59 -19.88 -18.21
CA ASN A 616 16.31 -20.52 -19.50
C ASN A 616 17.38 -21.55 -19.87
N PRO A 617 17.12 -22.87 -19.71
CA PRO A 617 18.17 -23.85 -19.81
C PRO A 617 18.85 -23.70 -21.16
N ALA A 618 20.17 -23.54 -21.14
CA ALA A 618 20.95 -23.26 -22.33
C ALA A 618 20.63 -24.31 -23.39
N ALA A 619 20.05 -23.86 -24.51
CA ALA A 619 19.62 -24.75 -25.56
C ALA A 619 20.84 -25.54 -26.05
N LYS A 620 20.75 -26.87 -26.02
CA LYS A 620 21.86 -27.72 -26.44
C LYS A 620 21.84 -27.84 -27.95
N SER A 621 22.99 -27.61 -28.59
CA SER A 621 23.16 -27.85 -30.02
C SER A 621 22.97 -29.34 -30.32
N LEU A 622 22.27 -29.62 -31.41
CA LEU A 622 21.98 -30.96 -31.87
C LEU A 622 22.61 -31.20 -33.22
N THR A 623 23.32 -32.33 -33.35
CA THR A 623 23.78 -32.79 -34.66
C THR A 623 22.68 -33.65 -35.28
N LEU A 624 22.09 -33.17 -36.37
CA LEU A 624 21.15 -33.96 -37.16
C LEU A 624 21.86 -34.63 -38.32
N ARG A 625 21.71 -35.95 -38.41
CA ARG A 625 22.28 -36.75 -39.48
C ARG A 625 21.18 -37.40 -40.30
N ASP A 626 21.36 -37.37 -41.62
CA ASP A 626 20.53 -38.11 -42.56
C ASP A 626 21.08 -39.54 -42.68
N TRP A 627 20.22 -40.54 -42.59
CA TRP A 627 20.56 -41.95 -42.83
C TRP A 627 19.64 -42.47 -43.94
N ASP A 628 20.20 -43.02 -45.01
CA ASP A 628 19.45 -43.48 -46.21
C ASP A 628 19.01 -44.96 -46.16
N GLY A 629 19.41 -45.70 -45.12
CA GLY A 629 19.07 -47.11 -44.91
C GLY A 629 20.08 -48.08 -45.52
N LYS A 630 21.04 -47.61 -46.32
CA LYS A 630 21.76 -48.45 -47.30
C LYS A 630 23.27 -48.24 -47.31
N SER A 631 23.77 -47.02 -47.10
CA SER A 631 25.18 -46.69 -47.38
C SER A 631 26.12 -46.82 -46.17
N GLY A 632 25.59 -47.03 -44.96
CA GLY A 632 26.40 -47.03 -43.72
C GLY A 632 27.05 -45.67 -43.41
N MET A 633 26.78 -44.65 -44.23
CA MET A 633 27.26 -43.28 -44.08
C MET A 633 26.13 -42.43 -43.48
N MET A 634 26.48 -41.57 -42.52
CA MET A 634 25.54 -40.68 -41.83
C MET A 634 25.93 -39.21 -42.07
N PRO A 635 25.72 -38.67 -43.29
CA PRO A 635 26.04 -37.28 -43.57
C PRO A 635 25.22 -36.34 -42.68
N ILE A 636 25.80 -35.16 -42.40
CA ILE A 636 25.08 -34.07 -41.75
C ILE A 636 23.94 -33.64 -42.69
N CYS A 637 22.75 -33.38 -42.14
CA CYS A 637 21.62 -32.92 -42.94
C CYS A 637 21.97 -31.60 -43.66
N HIS A 638 22.00 -31.61 -44.99
CA HIS A 638 22.52 -30.50 -45.80
C HIS A 638 21.58 -29.27 -45.84
N ASP A 639 20.29 -29.48 -45.54
CA ASP A 639 19.25 -28.44 -45.56
C ASP A 639 19.09 -27.73 -44.18
N LEU A 640 19.84 -28.18 -43.17
CA LEU A 640 19.80 -27.65 -41.82
C LEU A 640 20.94 -26.64 -41.58
N ALA A 641 20.60 -25.44 -41.09
CA ALA A 641 21.57 -24.47 -40.61
C ALA A 641 21.92 -24.69 -39.13
N SER A 642 20.93 -24.94 -38.27
CA SER A 642 21.13 -25.28 -36.85
C SER A 642 19.92 -26.01 -36.26
N ALA A 643 20.14 -26.82 -35.22
CA ALA A 643 19.08 -27.37 -34.39
C ALA A 643 19.47 -27.31 -32.91
N THR A 644 18.51 -26.93 -32.05
CA THR A 644 18.73 -26.86 -30.61
C THR A 644 17.55 -27.41 -29.82
N ILE A 645 17.84 -27.96 -28.64
CA ILE A 645 16.83 -28.50 -27.72
C ILE A 645 16.88 -27.83 -26.36
N GLY A 646 15.71 -27.59 -25.78
CA GLY A 646 15.57 -27.01 -24.45
C GLY A 646 14.36 -27.56 -23.68
N GLY A 647 14.38 -27.37 -22.37
CA GLY A 647 13.24 -27.61 -21.49
C GLY A 647 12.41 -26.34 -21.29
N VAL A 648 11.12 -26.50 -21.04
CA VAL A 648 10.20 -25.44 -20.62
C VAL A 648 9.81 -25.70 -19.17
N TYR A 649 9.77 -24.65 -18.35
CA TYR A 649 9.57 -24.74 -16.90
C TYR A 649 8.46 -23.82 -16.37
N THR A 650 8.04 -22.82 -17.14
CA THR A 650 6.78 -22.07 -16.99
C THR A 650 5.93 -22.29 -18.24
N ALA A 651 4.68 -21.79 -18.30
CA ALA A 651 4.01 -21.68 -19.60
C ALA A 651 4.87 -20.79 -20.52
N THR A 652 5.28 -21.31 -21.67
CA THR A 652 6.17 -20.59 -22.61
C THR A 652 5.59 -20.61 -24.00
N THR A 653 5.35 -19.41 -24.56
CA THR A 653 5.02 -19.26 -25.98
C THR A 653 6.26 -19.55 -26.82
N LEU A 654 6.19 -20.55 -27.69
CA LEU A 654 7.30 -20.91 -28.57
C LEU A 654 7.33 -20.02 -29.83
N GLY A 655 8.53 -19.71 -30.32
CA GLY A 655 8.70 -18.91 -31.55
C GLY A 655 8.35 -19.67 -32.83
N THR A 656 8.12 -18.96 -33.94
CA THR A 656 7.88 -19.56 -35.26
C THR A 656 9.00 -20.52 -35.67
N GLY A 657 8.64 -21.77 -36.00
CA GLY A 657 9.60 -22.83 -36.36
C GLY A 657 10.01 -23.75 -35.20
N SER A 658 9.39 -23.61 -34.02
CA SER A 658 9.60 -24.51 -32.88
C SER A 658 8.72 -25.76 -32.96
N TYR A 659 9.25 -26.89 -32.54
CA TYR A 659 8.59 -28.19 -32.53
C TYR A 659 8.50 -28.74 -31.10
N SER A 660 7.44 -29.50 -30.80
CA SER A 660 7.30 -30.24 -29.54
C SER A 660 6.47 -31.52 -29.74
N LEU A 661 6.56 -32.46 -28.80
CA LEU A 661 5.65 -33.62 -28.76
C LEU A 661 4.28 -33.16 -28.24
N ARG A 662 3.24 -33.35 -29.05
CA ARG A 662 1.86 -33.06 -28.69
C ARG A 662 1.24 -34.20 -27.87
N GLU A 663 0.09 -33.93 -27.24
CA GLU A 663 -0.80 -34.94 -26.67
C GLU A 663 -1.11 -36.01 -27.74
N GLY A 664 -0.71 -37.26 -27.49
CA GLY A 664 -0.80 -38.36 -28.46
C GLY A 664 0.53 -38.77 -29.11
N GLY A 665 1.67 -38.27 -28.65
CA GLY A 665 3.01 -38.73 -29.08
C GLY A 665 3.43 -38.26 -30.47
N LYS A 666 2.60 -37.45 -31.14
CA LYS A 666 2.89 -36.88 -32.46
C LYS A 666 3.81 -35.68 -32.33
N PHE A 667 4.95 -35.73 -33.00
CA PHE A 667 5.88 -34.61 -33.09
C PHE A 667 5.48 -33.65 -34.21
N GLY A 668 5.46 -32.35 -33.93
CA GLY A 668 5.14 -31.35 -34.95
C GLY A 668 5.38 -29.92 -34.50
N VAL A 669 5.19 -28.98 -35.42
CA VAL A 669 5.24 -27.54 -35.14
C VAL A 669 4.24 -27.24 -34.02
N HIS A 670 4.64 -26.48 -33.01
CA HIS A 670 3.75 -26.07 -31.93
C HIS A 670 3.44 -24.58 -32.07
N GLU A 671 2.16 -24.26 -32.24
CA GLU A 671 1.65 -22.88 -32.28
C GLU A 671 0.86 -22.66 -30.99
N GLY A 672 1.44 -21.94 -30.03
CA GLY A 672 0.82 -21.69 -28.72
C GLY A 672 1.78 -21.73 -27.53
N GLU A 673 1.20 -21.69 -26.32
CA GLU A 673 1.93 -21.86 -25.06
C GLU A 673 2.14 -23.34 -24.74
N LEU A 674 3.39 -23.71 -24.49
CA LEU A 674 3.75 -25.02 -24.00
C LEU A 674 3.72 -25.02 -22.46
N SER A 675 3.05 -26.01 -21.86
CA SER A 675 2.97 -26.15 -20.41
C SER A 675 4.36 -26.39 -19.76
N PRO A 676 4.52 -26.10 -18.45
CA PRO A 676 5.71 -26.44 -17.67
C PRO A 676 6.19 -27.89 -17.83
N TYR A 677 7.47 -28.09 -17.53
CA TYR A 677 8.18 -29.38 -17.47
C TYR A 677 8.20 -30.18 -18.78
N ARG A 678 8.04 -29.48 -19.92
CA ARG A 678 8.06 -30.01 -21.29
C ARG A 678 9.39 -29.76 -21.97
N VAL A 679 9.52 -30.28 -23.20
CA VAL A 679 10.70 -30.12 -24.05
C VAL A 679 10.28 -29.51 -25.39
N TYR A 680 11.11 -28.64 -25.94
CA TYR A 680 10.96 -28.05 -27.27
C TYR A 680 12.23 -28.22 -28.10
N LEU A 681 12.06 -28.19 -29.42
CA LEU A 681 13.12 -28.26 -30.42
C LEU A 681 13.02 -27.08 -31.38
N ASN A 682 14.09 -26.31 -31.54
CA ASN A 682 14.16 -25.23 -32.52
C ASN A 682 15.03 -25.66 -33.70
N ILE A 683 14.49 -25.53 -34.91
CA ILE A 683 15.16 -25.91 -36.16
C ILE A 683 15.27 -24.69 -37.06
N GLN A 684 16.46 -24.43 -37.60
CA GLN A 684 16.69 -23.42 -38.62
C GLN A 684 17.19 -24.06 -39.92
N THR A 685 16.58 -23.72 -41.05
CA THR A 685 16.93 -24.24 -42.38
C THR A 685 17.90 -23.30 -43.10
N SER A 686 18.74 -23.82 -44.00
CA SER A 686 19.67 -22.99 -44.78
C SER A 686 18.91 -22.14 -45.83
N GLN A 687 19.29 -20.86 -46.00
CA GLN A 687 18.56 -19.89 -46.85
C GLN A 687 18.63 -20.19 -48.37
N SER A 688 19.41 -21.18 -48.81
CA SER A 688 19.70 -21.46 -50.22
C SER A 688 18.88 -22.59 -50.86
N ALA A 689 17.97 -23.24 -50.13
CA ALA A 689 17.13 -24.31 -50.67
C ALA A 689 15.75 -23.76 -51.07
N PRO A 690 15.28 -23.96 -52.32
CA PRO A 690 13.90 -23.63 -52.69
C PRO A 690 12.96 -24.51 -51.88
N SER A 691 11.93 -23.91 -51.28
CA SER A 691 10.94 -24.49 -50.37
C SER A 691 10.47 -25.90 -50.75
N ARG A 692 11.22 -26.92 -50.35
CA ARG A 692 10.66 -28.21 -49.96
C ARG A 692 10.48 -28.12 -48.46
N ALA A 693 9.24 -28.19 -48.01
CA ALA A 693 8.96 -28.39 -46.59
C ALA A 693 9.79 -29.59 -46.13
N MET A 694 10.81 -29.38 -45.29
CA MET A 694 11.44 -30.47 -44.56
C MET A 694 10.36 -31.04 -43.63
N MET A 695 9.65 -32.06 -44.12
CA MET A 695 8.70 -32.84 -43.34
C MET A 695 9.49 -33.66 -42.33
N PHE A 696 9.74 -33.06 -41.17
CA PHE A 696 10.32 -33.71 -40.01
C PHE A 696 9.22 -34.53 -39.32
N SER A 697 8.96 -35.75 -39.80
CA SER A 697 8.05 -36.67 -39.11
C SER A 697 8.87 -37.53 -38.15
N ILE A 698 8.81 -37.30 -36.83
CA ILE A 698 9.27 -38.31 -35.89
C ILE A 698 8.20 -39.39 -35.83
N GLY A 699 8.29 -40.36 -36.75
CA GLY A 699 7.49 -41.56 -36.71
C GLY A 699 8.11 -42.55 -35.73
N MET A 700 7.32 -42.95 -34.73
CA MET A 700 7.71 -43.89 -33.70
C MET A 700 7.14 -45.27 -34.06
N PRO A 701 7.90 -46.35 -33.84
CA PRO A 701 7.60 -47.62 -34.47
C PRO A 701 6.60 -48.42 -33.66
N ASP A 702 5.58 -48.90 -34.38
CA ASP A 702 4.78 -50.05 -33.98
C ASP A 702 5.55 -51.30 -34.40
N ASP A 703 5.80 -52.12 -33.38
CA ASP A 703 6.06 -53.57 -33.32
C ASP A 703 7.05 -54.28 -34.28
N SER A 704 7.53 -55.39 -33.72
CA SER A 704 8.68 -56.22 -34.09
C SER A 704 8.50 -57.03 -35.38
N SER A 705 9.57 -57.14 -36.18
CA SER A 705 10.15 -58.40 -36.71
C SER A 705 10.88 -58.19 -38.04
N THR A 706 12.13 -58.65 -38.14
CA THR A 706 12.60 -59.72 -39.05
C THR A 706 14.11 -59.67 -39.27
N THR A 707 14.68 -60.86 -39.21
CA THR A 707 16.07 -61.29 -39.37
C THR A 707 16.62 -61.17 -40.79
N GLY A 708 17.93 -60.97 -40.94
CA GLY A 708 18.69 -61.48 -42.09
C GLY A 708 19.84 -60.61 -42.58
N ILE A 709 21.08 -61.04 -42.33
CA ILE A 709 22.28 -60.52 -43.01
C ILE A 709 22.28 -61.05 -44.46
N ARG A 710 22.45 -60.19 -45.47
CA ARG A 710 23.05 -60.57 -46.78
C ARG A 710 23.47 -59.35 -47.65
N ILE A 711 24.78 -59.33 -47.93
CA ILE A 711 25.49 -58.76 -49.11
C ILE A 711 25.66 -57.23 -49.18
N ILE A 712 26.92 -56.79 -49.04
CA ILE A 712 27.41 -55.43 -49.30
C ILE A 712 27.73 -55.29 -50.79
N ASN A 713 27.08 -54.36 -51.49
CA ASN A 713 27.56 -53.83 -52.78
C ASN A 713 28.20 -52.46 -52.53
N MET A 714 29.47 -52.31 -52.90
CA MET A 714 30.16 -51.02 -52.90
C MET A 714 30.07 -50.44 -54.31
N ALA A 715 29.42 -49.29 -54.48
CA ALA A 715 29.47 -48.51 -55.70
C ALA A 715 29.86 -47.06 -55.36
N ASP A 716 31.04 -46.64 -55.82
CA ASP A 716 31.34 -45.23 -56.08
C ASP A 716 30.46 -44.79 -57.25
N GLY A 717 29.87 -43.61 -57.15
CA GLY A 717 28.84 -43.13 -58.07
C GLY A 717 29.31 -43.04 -59.53
N MET A 718 28.59 -43.72 -60.42
CA MET A 718 27.94 -43.15 -61.61
C MET A 718 27.42 -44.26 -62.51
N GLN A 719 26.16 -44.10 -62.92
CA GLN A 719 25.44 -44.86 -63.94
C GLN A 719 25.23 -46.36 -63.69
N THR A 720 23.97 -46.67 -63.41
CA THR A 720 23.35 -47.97 -63.67
C THR A 720 23.66 -48.42 -65.11
N GLY A 721 24.43 -49.50 -65.25
CA GLY A 721 24.51 -50.28 -66.48
C GLY A 721 25.86 -50.32 -67.19
N SER A 722 26.91 -50.90 -66.57
CA SER A 722 27.94 -51.63 -67.32
C SER A 722 28.82 -52.46 -66.38
N SER A 723 29.11 -53.71 -66.77
CA SER A 723 30.00 -54.63 -66.09
C SER A 723 31.47 -54.21 -66.23
N VAL A 724 32.02 -53.50 -65.23
CA VAL A 724 33.48 -53.29 -65.13
C VAL A 724 33.93 -53.59 -63.69
N LYS A 725 34.68 -54.70 -63.53
CA LYS A 725 35.40 -55.03 -62.28
C LYS A 725 36.50 -53.99 -62.07
N SER A 726 36.30 -53.00 -61.20
CA SER A 726 37.36 -52.05 -60.87
C SER A 726 38.42 -52.74 -59.99
N ALA A 727 39.70 -52.69 -60.40
CA ALA A 727 40.81 -53.37 -59.73
C ALA A 727 41.43 -52.53 -58.59
N ALA A 728 40.62 -51.73 -57.89
CA ALA A 728 41.10 -50.79 -56.87
C ALA A 728 41.47 -51.49 -55.54
N ILE A 729 42.49 -50.97 -54.87
CA ILE A 729 43.03 -51.49 -53.59
C ILE A 729 42.81 -50.42 -52.52
N TYR A 730 42.37 -50.82 -51.33
CA TYR A 730 42.06 -49.93 -50.20
C TYR A 730 42.83 -50.36 -48.93
N THR A 731 43.15 -49.42 -48.05
CA THR A 731 43.66 -49.71 -46.70
C THR A 731 42.55 -50.25 -45.79
N LEU A 732 42.89 -50.78 -44.61
CA LEU A 732 41.91 -51.30 -43.65
C LEU A 732 41.03 -50.19 -43.06
N GLU A 733 41.48 -48.93 -43.14
CA GLU A 733 40.77 -47.71 -42.74
C GLU A 733 39.93 -47.10 -43.88
N GLY A 734 39.86 -47.76 -45.05
CA GLY A 734 38.95 -47.38 -46.15
C GLY A 734 39.49 -46.32 -47.12
N GLN A 735 40.77 -45.94 -47.04
CA GLN A 735 41.39 -45.03 -48.00
C GLN A 735 41.84 -45.76 -49.27
N ARG A 736 41.64 -45.14 -50.45
CA ARG A 736 42.04 -45.72 -51.74
C ARG A 736 43.55 -45.59 -51.97
N VAL A 737 44.21 -46.70 -52.32
CA VAL A 737 45.63 -46.75 -52.63
C VAL A 737 45.85 -46.51 -54.12
N ASN A 738 46.54 -45.43 -54.47
CA ASN A 738 46.93 -45.10 -55.84
C ASN A 738 48.38 -45.51 -56.09
N GLY A 739 48.61 -46.63 -56.78
CA GLY A 739 49.94 -47.19 -57.09
C GLY A 739 50.13 -48.63 -56.62
N THR A 740 51.37 -49.16 -56.72
CA THR A 740 51.69 -50.52 -56.25
C THR A 740 51.80 -50.55 -54.72
N PRO A 741 50.99 -51.34 -54.01
CA PRO A 741 51.01 -51.40 -52.54
C PRO A 741 52.33 -51.98 -51.99
N GLY A 742 52.85 -51.42 -50.89
CA GLY A 742 54.01 -51.95 -50.15
C GLY A 742 53.66 -53.17 -49.28
N LYS A 743 54.63 -53.72 -48.51
CA LYS A 743 54.37 -54.87 -47.62
C LYS A 743 53.27 -54.53 -46.60
N GLY A 744 52.19 -55.30 -46.57
CA GLY A 744 51.05 -55.02 -45.70
C GLY A 744 49.77 -55.76 -46.08
N ILE A 745 48.69 -55.50 -45.34
CA ILE A 745 47.37 -56.10 -45.54
C ILE A 745 46.41 -55.02 -46.09
N TYR A 746 45.77 -55.32 -47.22
CA TYR A 746 44.86 -54.42 -47.93
C TYR A 746 43.55 -55.13 -48.31
N ILE A 747 42.59 -54.38 -48.84
CA ILE A 747 41.33 -54.91 -49.40
C ILE A 747 41.30 -54.64 -50.90
N LYS A 748 41.20 -55.72 -51.71
CA LYS A 748 41.03 -55.64 -53.17
C LYS A 748 39.82 -56.48 -53.55
N ASN A 749 38.85 -55.90 -54.26
CA ASN A 749 37.60 -56.56 -54.65
C ASN A 749 36.86 -57.22 -53.47
N GLY A 750 36.83 -56.56 -52.31
CA GLY A 750 36.12 -57.04 -51.12
C GLY A 750 36.77 -58.24 -50.40
N LYS A 751 38.02 -58.59 -50.73
CA LYS A 751 38.78 -59.67 -50.05
C LYS A 751 40.13 -59.16 -49.53
N LYS A 752 40.59 -59.78 -48.44
CA LYS A 752 41.92 -59.55 -47.84
C LYS A 752 43.01 -59.88 -48.87
N PHE A 753 43.87 -58.92 -49.15
CA PHE A 753 44.98 -58.98 -50.08
C PHE A 753 46.27 -58.64 -49.33
N ILE A 754 47.21 -59.60 -49.22
CA ILE A 754 48.46 -59.42 -48.47
C ILE A 754 49.61 -59.31 -49.45
N VAL A 755 50.37 -58.23 -49.35
CA VAL A 755 51.63 -58.03 -50.10
C VAL A 755 52.76 -58.42 -49.17
N LYS A 756 53.51 -59.46 -49.54
CA LYS A 756 54.53 -60.10 -48.69
C LYS A 756 55.90 -59.46 -48.75
#